data_AF-A0A957KCG8-F1
#
_entry.id   AF-A0A957KCG8-F1
#
_cell.length_a   1.000
_cell.length_b   1.000
_cell.length_c   1.000
_cell.angle_alpha   90.00
_cell.angle_beta   90.00
_cell.angle_gamma   90.00
#
_symmetry.space_group_name_H-M   'P 1'
#
loop_
_entity.id
_entity.type
_entity.pdbx_description
1 polymer ?
#
loop_
_entity_poly.entity_id
_entity_poly.type
_entity_poly.pdbx_seq_one_letter_code
_entity_poly.pdbx_strand_id
1 'polypeptide(L)'
;MNRQKSANRRRSESGQSLVLIALLMVAMLGFAGLAVDVGFVWWRSSELSKAVDAAVLSGATELGIANDLPSADTRARQFLTTNEVPNASLLTLDSSSGNNILGAVTYSITVTWDVELYFLKLVGQNSIEIDQSATAAFFPLVDLYASRRVEDGILSTSTQSIFGPDICTAYGDPFTPQNPWVERPYAYRYRIGIPDDYEAKAGTNILRVEIFDADSMNAATTDTFQIVHTDVFSNANPAIGQIEPPRTCSQSTDRKDPCLQRTCEWEDQNCSGVTDYPLDNSNPFWFVRVDENRGAGSGNGNGTCGEPGSYTLRYNTELQFRLRYFRRAADGTLADVPLATYTGQTGDSARDLDTWSHETDIAWVSPGGFNSVGAQGGVPTDCGSPLGGYSMPGDDANGDGFDDGGTRCAGQPHKPINSDGSSPSGFEIDLSRDTPNILVDSLTGQRFIYLDVIAMSGASENDFEIWAGPPYYDLPANGNLRNVQRLNELNAGNNTYTSYGATVYAIGVLPMNSTFNNRVDIPLLYVGPQFAGSEIEVSLFDPDSGTNPPITFYFDTVSQDDYKLEFNTQGCWGTSGCNDRWVGPPGSPDTAFIIKIPDLTPECTDPTDPSQGAVCTPFYGGRLMINYQAGGADTYRWVVNLATQPYLID
;
A
#
# COMPACT_ATOMS: atom_id res chain seq x y z
N MET A 1 24.13 -53.06 106.41
CA MET A 1 24.59 -52.60 105.07
C MET A 1 23.69 -53.20 104.01
N ASN A 2 23.14 -52.34 103.13
CA ASN A 2 22.85 -52.51 101.69
C ASN A 2 22.20 -53.82 101.16
N ARG A 3 21.25 -53.81 100.22
CA ARG A 3 20.91 -52.82 99.18
C ARG A 3 19.53 -53.18 98.58
N GLN A 4 18.76 -52.16 98.24
CA GLN A 4 17.53 -52.24 97.42
C GLN A 4 17.77 -52.88 96.05
N LYS A 5 16.74 -53.49 95.47
CA LYS A 5 16.51 -53.40 94.02
C LYS A 5 15.03 -53.12 93.72
N SER A 6 14.84 -51.94 93.14
CA SER A 6 13.60 -51.34 92.65
C SER A 6 13.04 -52.11 91.45
N ALA A 7 11.71 -52.18 91.38
CA ALA A 7 10.96 -52.69 90.25
C ALA A 7 11.06 -51.73 89.05
N ASN A 8 11.54 -52.24 87.91
CA ASN A 8 11.57 -51.49 86.67
C ASN A 8 10.24 -51.68 85.91
N ARG A 9 9.29 -50.76 86.10
CA ARG A 9 8.10 -50.63 85.25
C ARG A 9 8.52 -49.97 83.94
N ARG A 10 8.53 -50.72 82.84
CA ARG A 10 8.52 -50.15 81.48
C ARG A 10 7.23 -49.33 81.33
N ARG A 11 7.36 -48.01 81.37
CA ARG A 11 6.28 -47.06 81.00
C ARG A 11 6.05 -47.19 79.50
N SER A 12 4.79 -47.32 79.12
CA SER A 12 4.35 -47.36 77.73
C SER A 12 4.40 -45.95 77.15
N GLU A 13 5.14 -45.78 76.05
CA GLU A 13 5.08 -44.60 75.17
C GLU A 13 4.27 -44.94 73.92
N SER A 14 3.05 -45.46 74.09
CA SER A 14 2.22 -45.97 72.99
C SER A 14 1.08 -45.01 72.56
N GLY A 15 1.08 -43.75 73.01
CA GLY A 15 0.00 -42.79 72.75
C GLY A 15 0.36 -41.58 71.88
N GLN A 16 1.63 -41.16 71.85
CA GLN A 16 2.04 -39.94 71.14
C GLN A 16 2.09 -40.13 69.61
N SER A 17 2.50 -41.31 69.14
CA SER A 17 2.58 -41.62 67.71
C SER A 17 1.21 -41.55 67.02
N LEU A 18 0.13 -41.92 67.71
CA LEU A 18 -1.23 -41.87 67.16
C LEU A 18 -1.66 -40.42 66.87
N VAL A 19 -1.34 -39.49 67.77
CA VAL A 19 -1.68 -38.07 67.62
C VAL A 19 -0.89 -37.42 66.48
N LEU A 20 0.40 -37.74 66.37
CA LEU A 20 1.25 -37.26 65.27
C LEU A 20 0.78 -37.79 63.90
N ILE A 21 0.43 -39.08 63.81
CA ILE A 21 -0.09 -39.68 62.57
C ILE A 21 -1.43 -39.05 62.18
N ALA A 22 -2.32 -38.81 63.14
CA ALA A 22 -3.61 -38.15 62.88
C ALA A 22 -3.42 -36.71 62.34
N LEU A 23 -2.50 -35.94 62.93
CA LEU A 23 -2.18 -34.59 62.45
C LEU A 23 -1.52 -34.61 61.07
N LEU A 24 -0.62 -35.55 60.82
CA LEU A 24 0.03 -35.72 59.51
C LEU A 24 -0.97 -36.11 58.42
N MET A 25 -1.96 -36.95 58.72
CA MET A 25 -3.02 -37.29 57.76
C MET A 25 -3.86 -36.06 57.38
N VAL A 26 -4.23 -35.23 58.36
CA VAL A 26 -4.94 -33.96 58.09
C VAL A 26 -4.06 -33.01 57.24
N ALA A 27 -2.77 -32.91 57.56
CA ALA A 27 -1.84 -32.09 56.77
C ALA A 27 -1.69 -32.61 55.33
N MET A 28 -1.55 -33.92 55.12
CA MET A 28 -1.48 -34.52 53.78
C MET A 28 -2.76 -34.32 52.99
N LEU A 29 -3.93 -34.43 53.61
CA LEU A 29 -5.21 -34.12 52.97
C LEU A 29 -5.32 -32.64 52.59
N GLY A 30 -4.81 -31.74 53.44
CA GLY A 30 -4.72 -30.31 53.13
C GLY A 30 -3.84 -30.03 51.91
N PHE A 31 -2.65 -30.65 51.83
CA PHE A 31 -1.77 -30.53 50.66
C PHE A 31 -2.36 -31.16 49.40
N ALA A 32 -3.04 -32.30 49.51
CA ALA A 32 -3.73 -32.93 48.39
C ALA A 32 -4.87 -32.05 47.86
N GLY A 33 -5.67 -31.46 48.76
CA GLY A 33 -6.72 -30.51 48.39
C GLY A 33 -6.18 -29.28 47.69
N LEU A 34 -5.09 -28.69 48.22
CA LEU A 34 -4.41 -27.56 47.59
C LEU A 34 -3.89 -27.92 46.18
N ALA A 35 -3.33 -29.11 46.01
CA ALA A 35 -2.85 -29.56 44.70
C ALA A 35 -3.99 -29.71 43.68
N VAL A 36 -5.17 -30.18 44.10
CA VAL A 36 -6.36 -30.27 43.24
C VAL A 36 -6.86 -28.88 42.84
N ASP A 37 -6.98 -27.94 43.79
CA ASP A 37 -7.44 -26.58 43.50
C ASP A 37 -6.47 -25.87 42.54
N VAL A 38 -5.16 -25.94 42.77
CA VAL A 38 -4.15 -25.34 41.87
C VAL A 38 -4.21 -25.96 40.48
N GLY A 39 -4.33 -27.30 40.39
CA GLY A 39 -4.45 -28.00 39.11
C GLY A 39 -5.72 -27.59 38.35
N PHE A 40 -6.83 -27.40 39.06
CA PHE A 40 -8.09 -26.94 38.48
C PHE A 40 -8.03 -25.50 37.98
N VAL A 41 -7.46 -24.59 38.76
CA VAL A 41 -7.24 -23.19 38.36
C VAL A 41 -6.35 -23.10 37.12
N TRP A 42 -5.28 -23.91 37.07
CA TRP A 42 -4.41 -23.95 35.90
C TRP A 42 -5.12 -24.46 34.64
N TRP A 43 -5.97 -25.49 34.78
CA TRP A 43 -6.81 -25.98 33.69
C TRP A 43 -7.79 -24.90 33.19
N ARG A 44 -8.50 -24.23 34.10
CA ARG A 44 -9.42 -23.12 33.76
C ARG A 44 -8.72 -21.94 33.12
N SER A 45 -7.51 -21.60 33.56
CA SER A 45 -6.68 -20.56 32.94
C SER A 45 -6.31 -20.91 31.49
N SER A 46 -5.95 -22.17 31.21
CA SER A 46 -5.68 -22.61 29.84
C SER A 46 -6.92 -22.63 28.95
N GLU A 47 -8.09 -22.97 29.52
CA GLU A 47 -9.37 -22.90 28.83
C GLU A 47 -9.77 -21.46 28.51
N LEU A 48 -9.62 -20.55 29.49
CA LEU A 48 -9.89 -19.13 29.31
C LEU A 48 -9.00 -18.51 28.25
N SER A 49 -7.70 -18.84 28.22
CA SER A 49 -6.78 -18.33 27.19
C SER A 49 -7.26 -18.68 25.78
N LYS A 50 -7.64 -19.93 25.52
CA LYS A 50 -8.15 -20.35 24.20
C LYS A 50 -9.49 -19.69 23.85
N ALA A 51 -10.36 -19.50 24.84
CA ALA A 51 -11.63 -18.82 24.66
C ALA A 51 -11.42 -17.34 24.31
N VAL A 52 -10.49 -16.68 24.99
CA VAL A 52 -10.11 -15.28 24.75
C VAL A 52 -9.49 -15.11 23.37
N ASP A 53 -8.58 -16.00 22.96
CA ASP A 53 -8.00 -16.01 21.60
C ASP A 53 -9.08 -16.11 20.51
N ALA A 54 -10.01 -17.06 20.65
CA ALA A 54 -11.11 -17.22 19.71
C ALA A 54 -12.04 -15.99 19.70
N ALA A 55 -12.28 -15.39 20.88
CA ALA A 55 -13.11 -14.22 21.02
C ALA A 55 -12.49 -12.99 20.35
N VAL A 56 -11.20 -12.72 20.54
CA VAL A 56 -10.54 -11.57 19.89
C VAL A 56 -10.46 -11.74 18.38
N LEU A 57 -10.20 -12.95 17.88
CA LEU A 57 -10.24 -13.21 16.44
C LEU A 57 -11.63 -12.88 15.89
N SER A 58 -12.70 -13.39 16.51
CA SER A 58 -14.05 -13.08 16.04
C SER A 58 -14.43 -11.61 16.15
N GLY A 59 -14.00 -10.93 17.22
CA GLY A 59 -14.26 -9.52 17.45
C GLY A 59 -13.49 -8.63 16.47
N ALA A 60 -12.24 -8.97 16.15
CA ALA A 60 -11.44 -8.26 15.15
C ALA A 60 -12.07 -8.36 13.75
N THR A 61 -12.61 -9.52 13.36
CA THR A 61 -13.36 -9.65 12.10
C THR A 61 -14.58 -8.73 12.08
N GLU A 62 -15.40 -8.78 13.13
CA GLU A 62 -16.63 -7.97 13.20
C GLU A 62 -16.32 -6.47 13.23
N LEU A 63 -15.28 -6.07 13.97
CA LEU A 63 -14.80 -4.70 13.99
C LEU A 63 -14.40 -4.23 12.58
N GLY A 64 -13.76 -5.10 11.79
CA GLY A 64 -13.40 -4.83 10.40
C GLY A 64 -14.60 -4.65 9.46
N ILE A 65 -15.70 -5.38 9.71
CA ILE A 65 -16.92 -5.34 8.87
C ILE A 65 -17.84 -4.19 9.28
N ALA A 66 -18.15 -4.09 10.57
CA ALA A 66 -19.14 -3.16 11.10
C ALA A 66 -18.54 -1.78 11.45
N ASN A 67 -17.21 -1.69 11.55
CA ASN A 67 -16.46 -0.50 11.94
C ASN A 67 -16.93 0.11 13.26
N ASP A 68 -17.38 -0.73 14.20
CA ASP A 68 -17.83 -0.31 15.52
C ASP A 68 -17.44 -1.29 16.64
N LEU A 69 -17.00 -0.73 17.78
CA LEU A 69 -16.59 -1.51 18.94
C LEU A 69 -17.75 -2.31 19.59
N PRO A 70 -18.99 -1.81 19.67
CA PRO A 70 -20.10 -2.56 20.27
C PRO A 70 -20.48 -3.86 19.54
N SER A 71 -20.45 -3.89 18.20
CA SER A 71 -20.70 -5.13 17.44
C SER A 71 -19.57 -6.13 17.65
N ALA A 72 -18.31 -5.66 17.65
CA ALA A 72 -17.14 -6.48 17.97
C ALA A 72 -17.24 -7.14 19.36
N ASP A 73 -17.63 -6.37 20.38
CA ASP A 73 -17.83 -6.88 21.74
C ASP A 73 -18.96 -7.91 21.81
N THR A 74 -20.04 -7.66 21.08
CA THR A 74 -21.16 -8.61 20.98
C THR A 74 -20.70 -9.93 20.37
N ARG A 75 -19.87 -9.87 19.32
CA ARG A 75 -19.31 -11.04 18.65
C ARG A 75 -18.33 -11.80 19.55
N ALA A 76 -17.41 -11.09 20.20
CA ALA A 76 -16.46 -11.67 21.15
C ALA A 76 -17.17 -12.42 22.28
N ARG A 77 -18.23 -11.85 22.85
CA ARG A 77 -19.06 -12.50 23.89
C ARG A 77 -19.77 -13.76 23.41
N GLN A 78 -20.18 -13.83 22.14
CA GLN A 78 -20.74 -15.05 21.57
C GLN A 78 -19.68 -16.16 21.56
N PHE A 79 -18.46 -15.87 21.13
CA PHE A 79 -17.37 -16.84 21.08
C PHE A 79 -16.87 -17.26 22.47
N LEU A 80 -16.82 -16.36 23.46
CA LEU A 80 -16.56 -16.74 24.85
C LEU A 80 -17.60 -17.75 25.36
N THR A 81 -18.88 -17.46 25.11
CA THR A 81 -19.98 -18.35 25.54
C THR A 81 -19.94 -19.71 24.83
N THR A 82 -19.60 -19.73 23.54
CA THR A 82 -19.41 -20.97 22.77
C THR A 82 -18.23 -21.80 23.28
N ASN A 83 -17.19 -21.16 23.83
CA ASN A 83 -16.04 -21.81 24.46
C ASN A 83 -16.21 -22.01 25.97
N GLU A 84 -17.44 -22.23 26.43
CA GLU A 84 -17.77 -22.58 27.82
C GLU A 84 -17.37 -21.54 28.88
N VAL A 85 -17.22 -20.26 28.48
CA VAL A 85 -17.03 -19.11 29.38
C VAL A 85 -18.30 -18.24 29.33
N PRO A 86 -19.31 -18.51 30.18
CA PRO A 86 -20.58 -17.81 30.12
C PRO A 86 -20.44 -16.33 30.49
N ASN A 87 -21.13 -15.45 29.78
CA ASN A 87 -21.15 -14.01 30.08
C ASN A 87 -21.55 -13.69 31.54
N ALA A 88 -22.39 -14.52 32.16
CA ALA A 88 -22.82 -14.34 33.55
C ALA A 88 -21.72 -14.60 34.59
N SER A 89 -20.63 -15.25 34.17
CA SER A 89 -19.48 -15.62 35.00
C SER A 89 -18.31 -14.63 34.87
N LEU A 90 -18.41 -13.67 33.95
CA LEU A 90 -17.40 -12.65 33.74
C LEU A 90 -17.54 -11.55 34.79
N LEU A 91 -16.42 -11.17 35.40
CA LEU A 91 -16.35 -10.00 36.26
C LEU A 91 -16.22 -8.73 35.41
N THR A 92 -15.32 -8.76 34.43
CA THR A 92 -15.13 -7.68 33.45
C THR A 92 -14.77 -8.24 32.08
N LEU A 93 -15.11 -7.48 31.05
CA LEU A 93 -14.57 -7.60 29.71
C LEU A 93 -14.20 -6.19 29.28
N ASP A 94 -12.91 -5.88 29.36
CA ASP A 94 -12.37 -4.59 28.97
C ASP A 94 -11.88 -4.72 27.53
N SER A 95 -12.57 -4.06 26.61
CA SER A 95 -12.26 -4.06 25.18
C SER A 95 -11.64 -2.74 24.75
N SER A 96 -10.74 -2.80 23.78
CA SER A 96 -10.24 -1.62 23.09
C SER A 96 -10.03 -1.93 21.61
N SER A 97 -10.32 -0.94 20.78
CA SER A 97 -9.92 -0.94 19.37
C SER A 97 -8.82 0.09 19.14
N GLY A 98 -8.00 -0.16 18.13
CA GLY A 98 -6.94 0.76 17.72
C GLY A 98 -6.46 0.42 16.31
N ASN A 99 -5.47 1.18 15.85
CA ASN A 99 -4.71 0.86 14.65
C ASN A 99 -3.26 0.62 15.06
N ASN A 100 -2.67 -0.47 14.61
CA ASN A 100 -1.24 -0.67 14.81
C ASN A 100 -0.42 0.15 13.80
N ILE A 101 0.90 0.18 13.99
CA ILE A 101 1.81 0.96 13.14
C ILE A 101 1.80 0.51 11.67
N LEU A 102 1.39 -0.74 11.40
CA LEU A 102 1.23 -1.30 10.06
C LEU A 102 -0.11 -0.92 9.40
N GLY A 103 -1.00 -0.22 10.10
CA GLY A 103 -2.34 0.12 9.63
C GLY A 103 -3.37 -1.00 9.78
N ALA A 104 -3.07 -2.05 10.54
CA ALA A 104 -4.05 -3.08 10.89
C ALA A 104 -4.99 -2.54 11.98
N VAL A 105 -6.27 -2.84 11.84
CA VAL A 105 -7.26 -2.62 12.91
C VAL A 105 -7.01 -3.68 13.97
N THR A 106 -6.75 -3.25 15.21
CA THR A 106 -6.53 -4.15 16.35
C THR A 106 -7.75 -4.17 17.25
N TYR A 107 -8.10 -5.35 17.74
CA TYR A 107 -9.11 -5.56 18.77
C TYR A 107 -8.47 -6.34 19.93
N SER A 108 -8.47 -5.75 21.10
CA SER A 108 -7.93 -6.34 22.32
C SER A 108 -9.03 -6.50 23.35
N ILE A 109 -9.02 -7.63 24.06
CA ILE A 109 -9.88 -7.83 25.23
C ILE A 109 -9.05 -8.30 26.41
N THR A 110 -9.44 -7.86 27.61
CA THR A 110 -9.04 -8.48 28.87
C THR A 110 -10.27 -9.04 29.54
N VAL A 111 -10.25 -10.33 29.85
CA VAL A 111 -11.35 -11.05 30.47
C VAL A 111 -10.95 -11.51 31.85
N THR A 112 -11.71 -11.08 32.85
CA THR A 112 -11.56 -11.53 34.24
C THR A 112 -12.68 -12.53 34.57
N TRP A 113 -12.29 -13.73 34.98
CA TRP A 113 -13.21 -14.82 35.34
C TRP A 113 -13.00 -15.25 36.79
N ASP A 114 -14.08 -15.26 37.57
CA ASP A 114 -14.08 -15.80 38.92
C ASP A 114 -14.29 -17.33 38.91
N VAL A 115 -13.23 -18.08 39.25
CA VAL A 115 -13.24 -19.54 39.26
C VAL A 115 -13.47 -20.05 40.68
N GLU A 116 -14.54 -20.82 40.85
CA GLU A 116 -14.83 -21.47 42.13
C GLU A 116 -13.77 -22.52 42.50
N LEU A 117 -13.34 -22.49 43.77
CA LEU A 117 -12.41 -23.46 44.35
C LEU A 117 -13.17 -24.60 45.05
N TYR A 118 -12.51 -25.72 45.34
CA TYR A 118 -13.14 -26.86 46.01
C TYR A 118 -12.67 -27.01 47.46
N PHE A 119 -11.36 -27.15 47.69
CA PHE A 119 -10.82 -27.43 49.03
C PHE A 119 -10.53 -26.16 49.83
N LEU A 120 -10.06 -25.11 49.17
CA LEU A 120 -9.79 -23.79 49.75
C LEU A 120 -11.05 -23.12 50.32
N LYS A 121 -12.24 -23.55 49.89
CA LYS A 121 -13.53 -23.19 50.53
C LYS A 121 -13.53 -23.52 52.03
N LEU A 122 -12.86 -24.60 52.45
CA LEU A 122 -12.78 -25.02 53.86
C LEU A 122 -12.00 -24.04 54.75
N VAL A 123 -11.14 -23.20 54.15
CA VAL A 123 -10.37 -22.17 54.87
C VAL A 123 -10.88 -20.76 54.57
N GLY A 124 -12.07 -20.63 53.97
CA GLY A 124 -12.76 -19.35 53.74
C GLY A 124 -12.49 -18.69 52.39
N GLN A 125 -11.74 -19.34 51.48
CA GLN A 125 -11.49 -18.83 50.13
C GLN A 125 -12.40 -19.55 49.14
N ASN A 126 -13.44 -18.87 48.65
CA ASN A 126 -14.47 -19.50 47.83
C ASN A 126 -14.12 -19.57 46.34
N SER A 127 -13.37 -18.60 45.86
CA SER A 127 -13.02 -18.45 44.46
C SER A 127 -11.69 -17.73 44.30
N ILE A 128 -11.16 -17.75 43.09
CA ILE A 128 -9.99 -16.98 42.67
C ILE A 128 -10.25 -16.37 41.31
N GLU A 129 -9.85 -15.12 41.16
CA GLU A 129 -9.92 -14.39 39.89
C GLU A 129 -8.75 -14.82 39.00
N ILE A 130 -9.07 -15.16 37.75
CA ILE A 130 -8.09 -15.39 36.71
C ILE A 130 -8.30 -14.39 35.57
N ASP A 131 -7.20 -13.84 35.08
CA ASP A 131 -7.20 -12.87 33.99
C ASP A 131 -6.52 -13.48 32.77
N GLN A 132 -7.09 -13.22 31.59
CA GLN A 132 -6.45 -13.47 30.30
C GLN A 132 -6.72 -12.28 29.38
N SER A 133 -5.68 -11.89 28.64
CA SER A 133 -5.75 -10.85 27.63
C SER A 133 -5.23 -11.40 26.31
N ALA A 134 -5.85 -11.00 25.22
CA ALA A 134 -5.30 -11.23 23.89
C ALA A 134 -5.58 -10.02 22.99
N THR A 135 -4.82 -9.91 21.92
CA THR A 135 -5.00 -8.92 20.86
C THR A 135 -4.99 -9.62 19.52
N ALA A 136 -6.03 -9.38 18.72
CA ALA A 136 -6.07 -9.76 17.31
C ALA A 136 -5.96 -8.53 16.42
N ALA A 137 -5.34 -8.68 15.26
CA ALA A 137 -5.36 -7.70 14.19
C ALA A 137 -6.06 -8.22 12.95
N PHE A 138 -6.65 -7.28 12.23
CA PHE A 138 -7.29 -7.45 10.95
C PHE A 138 -6.73 -6.40 9.98
N PHE A 139 -6.26 -6.84 8.81
CA PHE A 139 -5.86 -5.95 7.72
C PHE A 139 -7.03 -5.87 6.73
N PRO A 140 -7.82 -4.79 6.72
CA PRO A 140 -8.85 -4.62 5.69
C PRO A 140 -8.24 -4.41 4.31
N LEU A 141 -7.07 -3.76 4.26
CA LEU A 141 -6.47 -3.30 3.01
C LEU A 141 -5.56 -4.37 2.39
N VAL A 142 -5.74 -4.61 1.10
CA VAL A 142 -4.93 -5.54 0.31
C VAL A 142 -3.80 -4.84 -0.43
N ASP A 143 -2.79 -5.63 -0.82
CA ASP A 143 -1.77 -5.17 -1.75
C ASP A 143 -2.34 -5.14 -3.17
N LEU A 144 -2.44 -3.94 -3.72
CA LEU A 144 -2.83 -3.70 -5.10
C LEU A 144 -1.60 -3.43 -5.95
N TYR A 145 -1.41 -4.06 -7.10
CA TYR A 145 -0.27 -3.69 -7.94
C TYR A 145 -0.40 -2.24 -8.38
N ALA A 146 0.62 -1.44 -8.09
CA ALA A 146 0.62 -0.01 -8.40
C ALA A 146 0.66 0.25 -9.92
N SER A 147 1.16 -0.72 -10.69
CA SER A 147 1.28 -0.65 -12.14
C SER A 147 1.09 -2.00 -12.79
N ARG A 148 0.51 -2.02 -13.99
CA ARG A 148 0.49 -3.21 -14.86
C ARG A 148 1.88 -3.58 -15.41
N ARG A 149 2.86 -2.68 -15.31
CA ARG A 149 4.25 -2.85 -15.76
C ARG A 149 5.23 -2.86 -14.60
N VAL A 150 4.78 -3.29 -13.41
CA VAL A 150 5.59 -3.28 -12.17
C VAL A 150 6.93 -4.01 -12.29
N GLU A 151 7.05 -5.04 -13.13
CA GLU A 151 8.29 -5.79 -13.33
C GLU A 151 9.30 -5.01 -14.20
N ASP A 152 8.79 -4.30 -15.21
CA ASP A 152 9.61 -3.70 -16.26
C ASP A 152 9.82 -2.19 -16.08
N GLY A 153 9.01 -1.55 -15.25
CA GLY A 153 9.02 -0.11 -15.03
C GLY A 153 8.63 0.70 -16.28
N ILE A 154 7.97 0.09 -17.27
CA ILE A 154 7.51 0.77 -18.51
C ILE A 154 6.28 1.61 -18.19
N LEU A 155 6.28 2.88 -18.58
CA LEU A 155 5.13 3.76 -18.43
C LEU A 155 4.03 3.44 -19.43
N SER A 156 2.81 3.71 -19.01
CA SER A 156 1.57 3.23 -19.60
C SER A 156 0.62 4.41 -19.87
N THR A 157 -0.47 4.19 -20.62
CA THR A 157 -1.50 5.22 -20.91
C THR A 157 -2.40 5.56 -19.72
N SER A 158 -2.20 4.85 -18.61
CA SER A 158 -2.83 5.12 -17.32
C SER A 158 -1.73 5.10 -16.27
N THR A 159 -1.72 6.15 -15.46
CA THR A 159 -0.74 6.49 -14.42
C THR A 159 -1.48 6.57 -13.08
N GLN A 160 -0.74 6.74 -11.99
CA GLN A 160 -1.33 7.09 -10.71
C GLN A 160 -1.41 8.60 -10.61
N SER A 161 -2.40 9.13 -9.88
CA SER A 161 -2.53 10.57 -9.71
C SER A 161 -3.07 10.96 -8.36
N ILE A 162 -2.64 12.10 -7.84
CA ILE A 162 -3.12 12.66 -6.58
C ILE A 162 -3.44 14.13 -6.79
N PHE A 163 -4.55 14.58 -6.24
CA PHE A 163 -4.90 15.98 -6.26
C PHE A 163 -4.41 16.73 -5.02
N GLY A 164 -4.17 18.03 -5.17
CA GLY A 164 -3.85 18.90 -4.06
C GLY A 164 -4.99 19.03 -3.05
N PRO A 165 -4.69 19.24 -1.75
CA PRO A 165 -5.68 19.30 -0.70
C PRO A 165 -6.74 20.39 -0.85
N ASP A 166 -6.50 21.43 -1.66
CA ASP A 166 -7.40 22.57 -1.84
C ASP A 166 -8.36 22.41 -3.03
N ILE A 167 -8.30 21.27 -3.75
CA ILE A 167 -9.33 20.93 -4.76
C ILE A 167 -10.58 20.33 -4.10
N CYS A 168 -11.63 20.11 -4.89
CA CYS A 168 -12.83 19.38 -4.49
C CYS A 168 -12.72 17.89 -4.79
N THR A 169 -13.45 17.08 -4.01
CA THR A 169 -13.61 15.65 -4.30
C THR A 169 -14.26 15.38 -5.65
N ALA A 170 -14.77 16.44 -6.30
CA ALA A 170 -15.50 16.38 -7.55
C ALA A 170 -14.64 16.14 -8.82
N TYR A 171 -13.37 15.86 -8.62
CA TYR A 171 -12.36 15.64 -9.65
C TYR A 171 -11.73 14.24 -9.49
N GLY A 172 -12.47 13.28 -8.93
CA GLY A 172 -12.00 11.90 -8.85
C GLY A 172 -11.11 11.51 -7.67
N ASP A 173 -10.81 12.43 -6.75
CA ASP A 173 -10.09 12.12 -5.50
C ASP A 173 -10.97 12.36 -4.26
N PRO A 174 -11.50 11.32 -3.62
CA PRO A 174 -12.36 11.48 -2.44
C PRO A 174 -11.56 11.62 -1.12
N PHE A 175 -10.25 11.39 -1.14
CA PHE A 175 -9.43 11.24 0.07
C PHE A 175 -8.54 12.45 0.35
N THR A 176 -7.92 13.01 -0.68
CA THR A 176 -6.96 14.10 -0.52
C THR A 176 -7.60 15.47 -0.27
N PRO A 177 -8.68 15.89 -0.96
CA PRO A 177 -9.39 17.16 -0.77
C PRO A 177 -9.81 17.48 0.67
N GLN A 178 -10.08 18.76 0.97
CA GLN A 178 -10.44 19.21 2.33
C GLN A 178 -11.80 18.62 2.71
N ASN A 179 -11.77 17.49 3.40
CA ASN A 179 -12.93 16.69 3.72
C ASN A 179 -13.02 16.47 5.24
N PRO A 180 -14.17 16.77 5.90
CA PRO A 180 -14.38 16.49 7.32
C PRO A 180 -14.20 15.02 7.74
N TRP A 181 -14.30 14.09 6.78
CA TRP A 181 -14.28 12.64 7.04
C TRP A 181 -12.88 12.02 7.04
N VAL A 182 -11.84 12.78 6.67
CA VAL A 182 -10.47 12.24 6.52
C VAL A 182 -9.51 13.00 7.44
N GLU A 183 -8.85 12.27 8.33
CA GLU A 183 -7.80 12.83 9.18
C GLU A 183 -6.57 13.19 8.32
N ARG A 184 -6.08 14.42 8.47
CA ARG A 184 -5.00 14.97 7.64
C ARG A 184 -3.67 15.04 8.38
N PRO A 185 -2.53 14.91 7.68
CA PRO A 185 -2.40 14.70 6.23
C PRO A 185 -2.77 13.27 5.80
N TYR A 186 -3.61 13.13 4.76
CA TYR A 186 -3.88 11.83 4.15
C TYR A 186 -2.70 11.44 3.26
N ALA A 187 -2.35 10.15 3.27
CA ALA A 187 -1.23 9.61 2.52
C ALA A 187 -1.69 8.39 1.72
N TYR A 188 -1.44 8.39 0.41
CA TYR A 188 -1.48 7.16 -0.37
C TYR A 188 -0.25 6.35 -0.04
N ARG A 189 -0.45 5.17 0.52
CA ARG A 189 0.62 4.33 1.02
C ARG A 189 0.92 3.21 0.05
N TYR A 190 2.19 3.05 -0.26
CA TYR A 190 2.72 1.97 -1.05
C TYR A 190 3.62 1.07 -0.19
N ARG A 191 3.57 -0.22 -0.46
CA ARG A 191 4.45 -1.26 0.07
C ARG A 191 5.30 -1.81 -1.06
N ILE A 192 6.61 -1.74 -0.89
CA ILE A 192 7.59 -2.32 -1.78
C ILE A 192 8.00 -3.67 -1.18
N GLY A 193 7.56 -4.74 -1.82
CA GLY A 193 7.87 -6.10 -1.41
C GLY A 193 9.13 -6.60 -2.11
N ILE A 194 10.14 -6.98 -1.33
CA ILE A 194 11.45 -7.40 -1.82
C ILE A 194 11.63 -8.90 -1.53
N PRO A 195 11.77 -9.77 -2.55
CA PRO A 195 11.89 -11.21 -2.32
C PRO A 195 13.15 -11.56 -1.51
N ASP A 196 13.13 -12.73 -0.87
CA ASP A 196 14.23 -13.25 -0.07
C ASP A 196 15.47 -13.57 -0.92
N ASP A 197 15.27 -13.92 -2.18
CA ASP A 197 16.31 -14.21 -3.17
C ASP A 197 16.68 -13.03 -4.08
N TYR A 198 16.21 -11.81 -3.75
CA TYR A 198 16.44 -10.60 -4.53
C TYR A 198 17.93 -10.38 -4.86
N GLU A 199 18.81 -10.38 -3.85
CA GLU A 199 20.23 -10.10 -4.07
C GLU A 199 20.92 -11.15 -4.93
N ALA A 200 20.47 -12.40 -4.84
CA ALA A 200 21.01 -13.49 -5.65
C ALA A 200 20.60 -13.35 -7.12
N LYS A 201 19.36 -12.90 -7.39
CA LYS A 201 18.84 -12.67 -8.74
C LYS A 201 19.38 -11.37 -9.35
N ALA A 202 19.35 -10.29 -8.60
CA ALA A 202 19.74 -8.96 -9.04
C ALA A 202 21.27 -8.77 -9.09
N GLY A 203 22.04 -9.61 -8.38
CA GLY A 203 23.49 -9.50 -8.29
C GLY A 203 23.97 -8.28 -7.49
N THR A 204 23.08 -7.64 -6.74
CA THR A 204 23.32 -6.44 -5.94
C THR A 204 22.43 -6.44 -4.70
N ASN A 205 22.89 -5.80 -3.63
CA ASN A 205 22.12 -5.53 -2.41
C ASN A 205 21.48 -4.13 -2.42
N ILE A 206 21.58 -3.41 -3.52
CA ILE A 206 21.01 -2.07 -3.68
C ILE A 206 19.63 -2.20 -4.30
N LEU A 207 18.61 -1.71 -3.59
CA LEU A 207 17.29 -1.47 -4.14
C LEU A 207 17.14 0.02 -4.47
N ARG A 208 16.76 0.33 -5.69
CA ARG A 208 16.39 1.68 -6.11
C ARG A 208 14.87 1.81 -6.22
N VAL A 209 14.33 2.90 -5.70
CA VAL A 209 12.94 3.32 -5.89
C VAL A 209 12.91 4.51 -6.82
N GLU A 210 12.10 4.41 -7.86
CA GLU A 210 11.98 5.37 -8.96
C GLU A 210 10.60 6.00 -8.91
N ILE A 211 10.54 7.31 -9.16
CA ILE A 211 9.31 8.09 -9.22
C ILE A 211 9.29 8.79 -10.57
N PHE A 212 8.37 8.41 -11.43
CA PHE A 212 8.23 8.97 -12.76
C PHE A 212 7.15 10.02 -12.75
N ASP A 213 7.47 11.24 -13.22
CA ASP A 213 6.47 12.26 -13.53
C ASP A 213 6.32 12.39 -15.05
N ALA A 214 5.13 12.08 -15.57
CA ALA A 214 4.84 12.22 -16.99
C ALA A 214 4.93 13.69 -17.47
N ASP A 215 4.87 14.66 -16.55
CA ASP A 215 4.98 16.09 -16.81
C ASP A 215 5.84 16.85 -15.80
N SER A 216 7.15 16.84 -16.00
CA SER A 216 8.08 17.55 -15.11
C SER A 216 8.31 19.03 -15.45
N MET A 217 7.40 19.68 -16.20
CA MET A 217 7.59 21.04 -16.70
C MET A 217 6.34 21.91 -16.60
N ASN A 218 6.42 22.97 -15.81
CA ASN A 218 5.35 23.96 -15.65
C ASN A 218 5.33 25.08 -16.73
N ALA A 219 5.82 24.83 -17.95
CA ALA A 219 6.02 25.85 -18.99
C ALA A 219 4.95 25.85 -20.10
N ALA A 220 4.21 26.96 -20.25
CA ALA A 220 3.16 27.12 -21.27
C ALA A 220 3.58 26.69 -22.70
N THR A 221 2.69 25.95 -23.37
CA THR A 221 2.86 25.51 -24.76
C THR A 221 1.58 25.73 -25.58
N THR A 222 1.72 25.95 -26.88
CA THR A 222 0.60 26.00 -27.86
C THR A 222 0.80 25.01 -29.01
N ASP A 223 1.68 24.03 -28.81
CA ASP A 223 2.11 23.12 -29.86
C ASP A 223 0.99 22.14 -30.29
N THR A 224 1.10 21.68 -31.54
CA THR A 224 0.29 20.60 -32.09
C THR A 224 1.20 19.45 -32.49
N PHE A 225 0.90 18.24 -32.02
CA PHE A 225 1.71 17.05 -32.24
C PHE A 225 0.90 15.95 -32.92
N GLN A 226 1.54 15.21 -33.83
CA GLN A 226 0.98 13.97 -34.37
C GLN A 226 1.52 12.80 -33.57
N ILE A 227 0.60 11.95 -33.12
CA ILE A 227 0.92 10.69 -32.45
C ILE A 227 1.30 9.66 -33.52
N VAL A 228 2.50 9.12 -33.42
CA VAL A 228 3.01 8.06 -34.31
C VAL A 228 3.16 6.78 -33.51
N HIS A 229 2.47 5.74 -33.95
CA HIS A 229 2.46 4.42 -33.33
C HIS A 229 3.48 3.51 -34.00
N THR A 230 4.13 2.66 -33.21
CA THR A 230 5.00 1.60 -33.74
C THR A 230 4.19 0.54 -34.46
N ASP A 231 4.82 -0.18 -35.41
CA ASP A 231 4.17 -1.30 -36.09
C ASP A 231 3.64 -2.36 -35.10
N VAL A 232 4.35 -2.59 -34.00
CA VAL A 232 3.92 -3.51 -32.94
C VAL A 232 2.61 -3.02 -32.29
N PHE A 233 2.55 -1.74 -31.91
CA PHE A 233 1.35 -1.17 -31.30
C PHE A 233 0.18 -1.13 -32.29
N SER A 234 0.41 -0.71 -33.54
CA SER A 234 -0.62 -0.66 -34.57
C SER A 234 -1.14 -2.05 -34.96
N ASN A 235 -0.28 -3.08 -34.95
CA ASN A 235 -0.71 -4.46 -35.19
C ASN A 235 -1.54 -5.01 -34.01
N ALA A 236 -1.20 -4.65 -32.78
CA ALA A 236 -1.98 -5.00 -31.59
C ALA A 236 -3.31 -4.22 -31.52
N ASN A 237 -3.35 -3.00 -32.09
CA ASN A 237 -4.49 -2.10 -32.05
C ASN A 237 -4.86 -1.59 -33.47
N PRO A 238 -5.34 -2.49 -34.36
CA PRO A 238 -5.52 -2.17 -35.78
C PRO A 238 -6.55 -1.07 -36.06
N ALA A 239 -7.39 -0.72 -35.07
CA ALA A 239 -8.36 0.36 -35.17
C ALA A 239 -7.74 1.77 -35.02
N ILE A 240 -6.54 1.88 -34.45
CA ILE A 240 -5.90 3.17 -34.09
C ILE A 240 -5.02 3.70 -35.24
N GLY A 241 -4.61 2.84 -36.19
CA GLY A 241 -3.74 3.21 -37.31
C GLY A 241 -2.28 3.43 -36.87
N GLN A 242 -1.39 3.70 -37.83
CA GLN A 242 0.03 4.03 -37.57
C GLN A 242 0.24 5.50 -37.19
N ILE A 243 -0.64 6.39 -37.65
CA ILE A 243 -0.56 7.83 -37.38
C ILE A 243 -1.95 8.29 -36.96
N GLU A 244 -2.03 8.85 -35.76
CA GLU A 244 -3.26 9.45 -35.24
C GLU A 244 -3.44 10.91 -35.69
N PRO A 245 -4.68 11.43 -35.68
CA PRO A 245 -4.93 12.85 -35.91
C PRO A 245 -4.09 13.72 -34.97
N PRO A 246 -3.59 14.87 -35.44
CA PRO A 246 -2.83 15.79 -34.59
C PRO A 246 -3.65 16.19 -33.36
N ARG A 247 -3.02 16.15 -32.19
CA ARG A 247 -3.55 16.68 -30.93
C ARG A 247 -2.94 18.05 -30.69
N THR A 248 -3.79 19.01 -30.40
CA THR A 248 -3.40 20.40 -30.18
C THR A 248 -3.57 20.72 -28.71
N CYS A 249 -2.52 21.25 -28.10
CA CYS A 249 -2.68 22.03 -26.87
C CYS A 249 -3.65 23.17 -27.16
N SER A 250 -4.62 23.45 -26.27
CA SER A 250 -5.54 24.55 -26.54
C SER A 250 -4.75 25.84 -26.79
N GLN A 251 -5.36 26.80 -27.51
CA GLN A 251 -4.70 28.07 -27.85
C GLN A 251 -4.50 28.98 -26.62
N SER A 252 -4.80 28.49 -25.41
CA SER A 252 -4.65 29.22 -24.16
C SER A 252 -3.25 29.01 -23.58
N THR A 253 -2.54 30.10 -23.30
CA THR A 253 -1.24 30.06 -22.59
C THR A 253 -1.42 29.95 -21.07
N ASP A 254 -2.61 29.58 -20.60
CA ASP A 254 -2.98 29.58 -19.19
C ASP A 254 -2.57 28.31 -18.45
N ARG A 255 -1.95 27.35 -19.15
CA ARG A 255 -1.35 26.14 -18.55
C ARG A 255 -2.41 25.37 -17.75
N LYS A 256 -3.48 24.96 -18.43
CA LYS A 256 -4.66 24.31 -17.81
C LYS A 256 -5.15 23.06 -18.52
N ASP A 257 -4.73 22.88 -19.77
CA ASP A 257 -5.25 21.86 -20.66
C ASP A 257 -4.28 20.69 -20.79
N PRO A 258 -4.79 19.45 -20.86
CA PRO A 258 -3.95 18.29 -21.11
C PRO A 258 -3.25 18.44 -22.46
N CYS A 259 -1.93 18.54 -22.38
CA CYS A 259 -1.07 18.82 -23.52
C CYS A 259 -0.19 17.61 -23.82
N LEU A 260 -0.02 17.24 -25.09
CA LEU A 260 1.03 16.27 -25.39
C LEU A 260 2.39 16.90 -25.07
N GLN A 261 3.22 16.20 -24.31
CA GLN A 261 4.59 16.62 -24.13
C GLN A 261 5.38 16.42 -25.43
N ARG A 262 6.18 17.43 -25.78
CA ARG A 262 7.14 17.33 -26.87
C ARG A 262 8.24 16.35 -26.45
N THR A 263 8.25 15.15 -27.01
CA THR A 263 9.19 14.08 -26.65
C THR A 263 10.54 14.17 -27.38
N CYS A 264 10.96 15.36 -27.82
CA CYS A 264 12.08 15.55 -28.73
C CYS A 264 13.43 15.10 -28.14
N GLU A 265 14.01 14.10 -28.79
CA GLU A 265 15.40 13.65 -28.64
C GLU A 265 16.37 14.76 -29.08
N TRP A 266 17.07 15.34 -28.12
CA TRP A 266 18.30 16.18 -28.22
C TRP A 266 18.24 17.55 -28.93
N GLU A 267 19.17 18.40 -28.48
CA GLU A 267 19.51 19.77 -28.91
C GLU A 267 19.56 19.93 -30.44
N ASP A 268 18.48 20.39 -31.07
CA ASP A 268 18.47 21.65 -31.83
C ASP A 268 17.07 21.93 -32.40
N GLN A 269 16.41 22.91 -31.77
CA GLN A 269 15.30 23.80 -32.15
C GLN A 269 14.28 23.51 -33.27
N ASN A 270 14.29 22.47 -34.12
CA ASN A 270 13.34 22.48 -35.24
C ASN A 270 13.01 21.17 -35.99
N CYS A 271 13.01 19.98 -35.36
CA CYS A 271 12.41 18.73 -35.90
C CYS A 271 12.55 18.51 -37.43
N SER A 272 13.67 18.90 -38.03
CA SER A 272 13.88 18.87 -39.48
C SER A 272 15.27 18.33 -39.72
N GLY A 273 15.34 17.02 -39.95
CA GLY A 273 16.59 16.36 -40.35
C GLY A 273 16.96 15.07 -39.64
N VAL A 274 16.17 14.57 -38.67
CA VAL A 274 16.41 13.23 -38.12
C VAL A 274 16.07 12.19 -39.19
N THR A 275 17.11 11.61 -39.76
CA THR A 275 17.03 10.47 -40.69
C THR A 275 17.56 9.17 -40.06
N ASP A 276 17.91 9.17 -38.76
CA ASP A 276 18.65 8.07 -38.14
C ASP A 276 18.04 7.49 -36.84
N TYR A 277 16.77 7.78 -36.52
CA TYR A 277 15.99 6.86 -35.69
C TYR A 277 15.00 6.11 -36.59
N PRO A 278 15.06 4.76 -36.66
CA PRO A 278 14.06 3.98 -37.38
C PRO A 278 12.68 4.42 -36.90
N LEU A 279 11.75 4.63 -37.84
CA LEU A 279 10.35 5.00 -37.56
C LEU A 279 9.65 4.04 -36.57
N ASP A 280 10.25 2.90 -36.27
CA ASP A 280 9.82 1.90 -35.30
C ASP A 280 10.14 2.25 -33.83
N ASN A 281 10.88 3.33 -33.55
CA ASN A 281 11.34 3.69 -32.20
C ASN A 281 10.55 4.83 -31.53
N SER A 282 9.31 5.14 -31.95
CA SER A 282 8.47 6.11 -31.23
C SER A 282 7.84 5.50 -29.97
N ASN A 283 7.65 6.31 -28.93
CA ASN A 283 6.89 5.87 -27.76
C ASN A 283 5.41 5.69 -28.15
N PRO A 284 4.84 4.47 -28.08
CA PRO A 284 3.42 4.28 -28.41
C PRO A 284 2.49 4.88 -27.33
N PHE A 285 3.03 5.20 -26.15
CA PHE A 285 2.31 5.75 -25.02
C PHE A 285 2.78 7.21 -24.83
N TRP A 286 2.05 8.16 -25.41
CA TRP A 286 2.42 9.56 -25.31
C TRP A 286 2.16 10.09 -23.90
N PHE A 287 3.08 10.87 -23.35
CA PHE A 287 2.87 11.52 -22.07
C PHE A 287 2.04 12.79 -22.27
N VAL A 288 1.09 12.96 -21.38
CA VAL A 288 0.22 14.12 -21.35
C VAL A 288 0.59 14.93 -20.12
N ARG A 289 0.55 16.24 -20.29
CA ARG A 289 0.66 17.22 -19.24
C ARG A 289 -0.58 17.24 -18.38
N VAL A 290 -0.44 17.07 -17.08
CA VAL A 290 -1.59 16.91 -16.19
C VAL A 290 -1.53 17.89 -15.00
N ASP A 291 -0.40 18.55 -14.76
CA ASP A 291 -0.15 19.26 -13.50
C ASP A 291 -0.38 20.78 -13.52
N GLU A 292 -0.52 21.38 -14.69
CA GLU A 292 -0.75 22.82 -14.77
C GLU A 292 -2.24 23.16 -14.49
N ASN A 293 -2.54 23.72 -13.31
CA ASN A 293 -3.81 24.35 -12.88
C ASN A 293 -5.13 23.77 -13.45
N ARG A 294 -5.27 22.43 -13.42
CA ARG A 294 -6.34 21.72 -14.13
C ARG A 294 -7.76 22.12 -13.67
N GLY A 295 -8.64 22.46 -14.63
CA GLY A 295 -10.11 22.38 -14.50
C GLY A 295 -10.99 23.43 -15.26
N ALA A 296 -12.29 23.51 -14.93
CA ALA A 296 -13.32 24.43 -15.43
C ALA A 296 -13.82 25.55 -14.45
N GLY A 297 -13.01 26.59 -14.20
CA GLY A 297 -13.34 27.99 -13.89
C GLY A 297 -14.54 28.35 -12.98
N SER A 298 -14.28 28.66 -11.70
CA SER A 298 -14.96 29.68 -10.85
C SER A 298 -14.12 29.90 -9.56
N GLY A 299 -14.31 30.87 -8.67
CA GLY A 299 -13.33 31.19 -7.60
C GLY A 299 -13.47 30.41 -6.26
N ASN A 300 -12.37 30.25 -5.49
CA ASN A 300 -12.30 29.47 -4.23
C ASN A 300 -12.44 30.24 -2.90
N GLY A 301 -13.01 29.56 -1.88
CA GLY A 301 -12.80 29.78 -0.44
C GLY A 301 -13.81 29.07 0.51
N ASN A 302 -13.32 28.29 1.50
CA ASN A 302 -14.10 27.75 2.63
C ASN A 302 -15.19 26.71 2.25
N GLY A 303 -14.82 25.65 1.52
CA GLY A 303 -15.78 24.64 1.04
C GLY A 303 -16.56 25.04 -0.21
N THR A 304 -16.04 25.99 -1.00
CA THR A 304 -16.53 26.27 -2.35
C THR A 304 -15.44 25.96 -3.37
N CYS A 305 -15.82 25.16 -4.38
CA CYS A 305 -14.99 24.71 -5.49
C CYS A 305 -14.76 25.81 -6.51
N GLY A 306 -13.56 25.81 -7.10
CA GLY A 306 -13.13 26.87 -7.98
C GLY A 306 -11.63 26.84 -8.31
N GLU A 307 -11.32 27.33 -9.50
CA GLU A 307 -10.00 27.43 -10.08
C GLU A 307 -9.63 28.89 -10.36
N PRO A 308 -8.32 29.19 -10.45
CA PRO A 308 -7.89 30.48 -10.92
C PRO A 308 -8.23 30.63 -12.41
N GLY A 309 -8.63 31.84 -12.82
CA GLY A 309 -8.89 32.16 -14.23
C GLY A 309 -7.63 32.19 -15.12
N SER A 310 -6.45 31.88 -14.54
CA SER A 310 -5.14 31.82 -15.20
C SER A 310 -4.16 31.01 -14.35
N TYR A 311 -3.05 30.55 -14.93
CA TYR A 311 -1.94 29.96 -14.18
C TYR A 311 -1.52 30.79 -12.96
N THR A 312 -1.35 30.11 -11.82
CA THR A 312 -0.84 30.68 -10.57
C THR A 312 -0.17 29.59 -9.73
N LEU A 313 1.09 29.82 -9.36
CA LEU A 313 1.95 28.92 -8.56
C LEU A 313 1.28 28.31 -7.31
N ARG A 314 0.40 29.07 -6.65
CA ARG A 314 -0.29 28.63 -5.42
C ARG A 314 -1.16 27.38 -5.63
N TYR A 315 -1.61 27.13 -6.85
CA TYR A 315 -2.53 26.02 -7.16
C TYR A 315 -1.79 24.77 -7.64
N ASN A 316 -0.50 24.87 -7.97
CA ASN A 316 0.34 23.71 -8.27
C ASN A 316 0.42 22.83 -7.02
N THR A 317 0.23 21.54 -7.21
CA THR A 317 0.20 20.58 -6.11
C THR A 317 1.61 20.22 -5.68
N GLU A 318 1.89 20.38 -4.40
CA GLU A 318 3.17 19.98 -3.81
C GLU A 318 3.04 18.57 -3.25
N LEU A 319 3.73 17.59 -3.84
CA LEU A 319 3.77 16.22 -3.35
C LEU A 319 5.04 15.94 -2.55
N GLN A 320 4.88 15.27 -1.41
CA GLN A 320 5.98 14.71 -0.63
C GLN A 320 5.97 13.18 -0.72
N PHE A 321 7.12 12.63 -1.08
CA PHE A 321 7.43 11.21 -1.12
C PHE A 321 8.29 10.86 0.08
N ARG A 322 7.74 10.11 1.03
CA ARG A 322 8.45 9.68 2.25
C ARG A 322 8.70 8.17 2.22
N LEU A 323 9.96 7.79 2.12
CA LEU A 323 10.44 6.41 2.13
C LEU A 323 10.84 5.99 3.56
N ARG A 324 10.39 4.82 3.99
CA ARG A 324 10.62 4.30 5.34
C ARG A 324 10.51 2.78 5.39
N TYR A 325 10.96 2.16 6.48
CA TYR A 325 10.73 0.73 6.74
C TYR A 325 10.34 0.50 8.20
N PHE A 326 9.77 -0.66 8.48
CA PHE A 326 9.55 -1.09 9.86
C PHE A 326 10.70 -1.95 10.31
N ARG A 327 11.32 -1.55 11.43
CA ARG A 327 12.35 -2.32 12.11
C ARG A 327 11.72 -3.14 13.23
N ARG A 328 12.00 -4.44 13.27
CA ARG A 328 11.60 -5.31 14.38
C ARG A 328 12.65 -5.30 15.48
N ALA A 329 12.24 -4.96 16.70
CA ALA A 329 13.08 -5.03 17.88
C ALA A 329 13.14 -6.46 18.46
N ALA A 330 14.07 -6.69 19.41
CA ALA A 330 14.27 -8.01 20.01
C ALA A 330 13.07 -8.50 20.84
N ASP A 331 12.24 -7.59 21.33
CA ASP A 331 10.99 -7.87 22.05
C ASP A 331 9.78 -8.07 21.11
N GLY A 332 9.99 -8.01 19.79
CA GLY A 332 8.95 -8.16 18.78
C GLY A 332 8.28 -6.86 18.36
N THR A 333 8.51 -5.74 19.05
CA THR A 333 7.90 -4.45 18.72
C THR A 333 8.40 -3.90 17.38
N LEU A 334 7.54 -3.16 16.69
CA LEU A 334 7.86 -2.53 15.41
C LEU A 334 8.10 -1.03 15.58
N ALA A 335 9.18 -0.53 14.99
CA ALA A 335 9.50 0.89 14.94
C ALA A 335 9.52 1.37 13.49
N ASP A 336 8.87 2.50 13.23
CA ASP A 336 8.97 3.23 11.96
C ASP A 336 10.35 3.89 11.86
N VAL A 337 11.10 3.60 10.79
CA VAL A 337 12.43 4.15 10.55
C VAL A 337 12.44 4.87 9.19
N PRO A 338 12.68 6.19 9.16
CA PRO A 338 12.75 6.94 7.91
C PRO A 338 14.02 6.59 7.14
N LEU A 339 13.92 6.55 5.81
CA LEU A 339 15.03 6.31 4.89
C LEU A 339 15.31 7.56 4.05
N ALA A 340 14.34 8.02 3.28
CA ALA A 340 14.48 9.14 2.36
C ALA A 340 13.20 9.97 2.32
N THR A 341 13.31 11.25 1.99
CA THR A 341 12.18 12.13 1.72
C THR A 341 12.51 13.01 0.53
N TYR A 342 11.54 13.18 -0.36
CA TYR A 342 11.62 14.11 -1.48
C TYR A 342 10.32 14.91 -1.54
N THR A 343 10.42 16.24 -1.48
CA THR A 343 9.30 17.13 -1.70
C THR A 343 9.47 17.82 -3.07
N GLY A 344 8.48 17.62 -3.95
CA GLY A 344 8.41 18.27 -5.25
C GLY A 344 8.29 19.79 -5.11
N GLN A 345 8.58 20.53 -6.18
CA GLN A 345 8.45 21.99 -6.18
C GLN A 345 7.07 22.40 -6.67
N THR A 346 6.69 23.66 -6.46
CA THR A 346 5.42 24.24 -6.93
C THR A 346 5.63 25.23 -8.08
N GLY A 347 6.84 25.28 -8.65
CA GLY A 347 7.26 26.27 -9.64
C GLY A 347 7.76 27.60 -9.07
N ASP A 348 8.46 28.37 -9.89
CA ASP A 348 8.78 29.78 -9.66
C ASP A 348 9.04 30.55 -10.97
N SER A 349 9.13 31.88 -10.91
CA SER A 349 9.32 32.72 -12.10
C SER A 349 10.63 32.48 -12.87
N ALA A 350 11.63 31.82 -12.28
CA ALA A 350 12.89 31.51 -12.95
C ALA A 350 12.82 30.18 -13.71
N ARG A 351 12.20 29.15 -13.12
CA ARG A 351 12.12 27.80 -13.67
C ARG A 351 10.87 27.54 -14.51
N ASP A 352 9.76 28.21 -14.22
CA ASP A 352 8.49 28.12 -14.98
C ASP A 352 8.54 28.71 -16.39
N LEU A 353 9.61 29.45 -16.71
CA LEU A 353 9.82 30.05 -18.03
C LEU A 353 10.78 29.23 -18.88
N ASP A 354 11.41 28.20 -18.31
CA ASP A 354 12.37 27.37 -18.98
C ASP A 354 11.71 26.08 -19.47
N THR A 355 11.56 25.95 -20.79
CA THR A 355 11.05 24.75 -21.45
C THR A 355 11.99 23.55 -21.38
N TRP A 356 13.13 23.69 -20.71
CA TRP A 356 14.18 22.67 -20.57
C TRP A 356 14.49 22.31 -19.10
N SER A 357 13.93 23.05 -18.14
CA SER A 357 14.13 22.82 -16.70
C SER A 357 13.06 21.89 -16.16
N HIS A 358 13.42 20.62 -15.95
CA HIS A 358 12.57 19.59 -15.33
C HIS A 358 12.49 19.70 -13.80
N GLU A 359 12.64 20.91 -13.24
CA GLU A 359 12.82 21.15 -11.80
C GLU A 359 11.60 21.77 -11.12
N THR A 360 10.49 21.97 -11.84
CA THR A 360 9.36 22.77 -11.37
C THR A 360 8.43 22.05 -10.39
N ASP A 361 8.45 20.72 -10.38
CA ASP A 361 7.44 19.80 -9.81
C ASP A 361 8.12 18.52 -9.24
N ILE A 362 7.60 17.33 -9.57
CA ILE A 362 8.27 16.05 -9.37
C ILE A 362 9.20 15.88 -10.57
N ALA A 363 10.48 16.19 -10.38
CA ALA A 363 11.48 15.90 -11.39
C ALA A 363 11.34 14.43 -11.82
N TRP A 364 11.56 14.11 -13.10
CA TRP A 364 11.51 12.71 -13.50
C TRP A 364 12.65 11.94 -12.82
N VAL A 365 12.31 11.13 -11.82
CA VAL A 365 13.24 10.58 -10.87
C VAL A 365 13.48 9.09 -11.19
N SER A 366 14.58 8.84 -11.93
CA SER A 366 15.44 7.62 -11.98
C SER A 366 15.28 6.59 -13.13
N PRO A 367 16.36 6.00 -13.75
CA PRO A 367 17.80 6.29 -13.65
C PRO A 367 18.65 6.35 -14.95
N GLY A 368 19.81 7.02 -14.87
CA GLY A 368 21.00 6.82 -15.71
C GLY A 368 21.39 7.97 -16.65
N GLY A 369 20.54 8.97 -16.87
CA GLY A 369 20.93 10.14 -17.66
C GLY A 369 21.55 11.24 -16.84
N PHE A 370 22.80 11.52 -17.15
CA PHE A 370 23.32 12.88 -17.18
C PHE A 370 22.24 13.86 -17.64
N ASN A 371 22.03 14.95 -16.91
CA ASN A 371 21.52 16.13 -17.59
C ASN A 371 22.53 16.49 -18.71
N SER A 372 22.09 17.15 -19.78
CA SER A 372 22.97 17.72 -20.80
C SER A 372 23.96 18.77 -20.23
N VAL A 373 24.00 18.94 -18.91
CA VAL A 373 24.88 19.83 -18.15
C VAL A 373 25.90 19.07 -17.26
N GLY A 374 26.05 17.76 -17.43
CA GLY A 374 27.24 17.02 -16.98
C GLY A 374 27.33 16.67 -15.49
N ALA A 375 26.22 16.62 -14.74
CA ALA A 375 26.25 16.12 -13.36
C ALA A 375 25.39 14.87 -13.15
N GLN A 376 25.98 13.87 -12.48
CA GLN A 376 25.33 12.64 -12.04
C GLN A 376 24.43 12.95 -10.84
N GLY A 377 23.11 12.81 -10.97
CA GLY A 377 22.17 13.08 -9.87
C GLY A 377 21.20 11.93 -9.66
N GLY A 378 21.17 11.36 -8.44
CA GLY A 378 20.07 10.51 -7.99
C GLY A 378 18.82 11.32 -7.66
N VAL A 379 17.81 10.68 -7.07
CA VAL A 379 16.59 11.33 -6.59
C VAL A 379 16.95 12.51 -5.68
N PRO A 380 16.49 13.75 -5.97
CA PRO A 380 16.66 14.85 -5.05
C PRO A 380 16.03 14.49 -3.71
N THR A 381 16.73 14.72 -2.61
CA THR A 381 16.17 14.51 -1.28
C THR A 381 16.11 15.81 -0.51
N ASP A 382 15.13 15.90 0.37
CA ASP A 382 14.99 17.01 1.30
C ASP A 382 16.19 17.09 2.25
N CYS A 383 16.53 18.32 2.65
CA CYS A 383 17.57 18.57 3.63
C CYS A 383 17.27 17.82 4.95
N GLY A 384 18.27 17.14 5.50
CA GLY A 384 18.11 16.38 6.75
C GLY A 384 17.49 14.98 6.57
N SER A 385 17.21 14.57 5.33
CA SER A 385 16.79 13.20 5.04
C SER A 385 17.89 12.17 5.36
N PRO A 386 17.58 11.02 5.99
CA PRO A 386 18.61 10.08 6.47
C PRO A 386 19.55 9.53 5.40
N LEU A 387 19.04 9.24 4.20
CA LEU A 387 19.83 8.75 3.07
C LEU A 387 20.31 9.86 2.13
N GLY A 388 19.81 11.10 2.26
CA GLY A 388 20.35 12.32 1.62
C GLY A 388 20.61 12.28 0.10
N GLY A 389 21.14 13.36 -0.47
CA GLY A 389 21.41 13.49 -1.91
C GLY A 389 22.29 14.71 -2.24
N TYR A 390 22.93 14.68 -3.42
CA TYR A 390 23.86 15.70 -3.95
C TYR A 390 23.15 17.04 -4.25
N SER A 391 23.85 18.17 -4.08
CA SER A 391 23.41 19.49 -4.53
C SER A 391 23.76 19.68 -6.01
N MET A 392 22.77 20.01 -6.85
CA MET A 392 22.99 20.24 -8.30
C MET A 392 24.08 21.31 -8.53
N PRO A 393 24.95 21.17 -9.56
CA PRO A 393 25.73 22.28 -10.05
C PRO A 393 24.80 23.17 -10.87
N GLY A 394 24.42 24.31 -10.31
CA GLY A 394 23.37 25.18 -10.82
C GLY A 394 22.79 26.13 -9.77
N ASP A 395 22.95 25.79 -8.48
CA ASP A 395 22.72 26.71 -7.35
C ASP A 395 23.82 27.79 -7.24
N ASP A 396 24.73 27.87 -8.22
CA ASP A 396 25.69 28.95 -8.40
C ASP A 396 24.94 30.17 -8.94
N ALA A 397 24.46 31.05 -8.05
CA ALA A 397 24.01 32.39 -8.45
C ALA A 397 25.11 33.20 -9.19
N ASN A 398 26.36 32.72 -9.18
CA ASN A 398 27.56 33.43 -9.63
C ASN A 398 28.38 32.74 -10.73
N GLY A 399 28.05 31.50 -11.14
CA GLY A 399 28.65 30.81 -12.30
C GLY A 399 30.20 30.69 -12.29
N ASP A 400 30.84 30.64 -11.13
CA ASP A 400 32.30 30.63 -10.99
C ASP A 400 32.91 29.25 -10.66
N GLY A 401 32.09 28.18 -10.64
CA GLY A 401 32.56 26.80 -10.53
C GLY A 401 33.25 26.50 -9.20
N PHE A 402 32.93 27.27 -8.17
CA PHE A 402 33.37 27.06 -6.79
C PHE A 402 32.13 27.06 -5.90
N ASP A 403 31.97 25.99 -5.13
CA ASP A 403 30.84 25.68 -4.23
C ASP A 403 30.49 26.88 -3.33
N ASP A 404 29.60 27.77 -3.82
CA ASP A 404 29.16 28.98 -3.12
C ASP A 404 27.84 28.72 -2.41
N GLY A 405 27.84 27.80 -1.43
CA GLY A 405 26.89 27.80 -0.32
C GLY A 405 25.41 28.08 -0.65
N GLY A 406 24.94 27.61 -1.80
CA GLY A 406 23.64 27.93 -2.41
C GLY A 406 22.47 27.24 -1.72
N THR A 407 22.05 27.80 -0.60
CA THR A 407 20.66 28.00 -0.12
C THR A 407 19.51 27.01 -0.42
N ARG A 408 19.71 25.68 -0.50
CA ARG A 408 18.66 24.72 -0.07
C ARG A 408 18.77 24.34 1.41
N CYS A 409 19.99 24.16 1.92
CA CYS A 409 20.19 23.54 3.24
C CYS A 409 20.86 24.41 4.32
N ALA A 410 21.14 25.71 4.09
CA ALA A 410 21.56 26.69 5.12
C ALA A 410 22.48 26.17 6.25
N GLY A 411 23.47 25.32 5.93
CA GLY A 411 24.41 24.74 6.90
C GLY A 411 24.12 23.34 7.45
N GLN A 412 23.14 22.61 6.93
CA GLN A 412 22.98 21.15 7.16
C GLN A 412 23.86 20.38 6.15
N PRO A 413 24.74 19.45 6.59
CA PRO A 413 25.62 18.72 5.68
C PRO A 413 24.82 17.77 4.78
N HIS A 414 24.93 17.95 3.46
CA HIS A 414 24.60 16.91 2.48
C HIS A 414 25.54 15.71 2.71
N LYS A 415 25.03 14.48 2.57
CA LYS A 415 25.89 13.29 2.57
C LYS A 415 26.42 13.10 1.14
N PRO A 416 27.71 13.36 0.86
CA PRO A 416 28.25 13.22 -0.49
C PRO A 416 28.24 11.75 -0.93
N ILE A 417 28.00 11.52 -2.22
CA ILE A 417 28.30 10.22 -2.86
C ILE A 417 29.83 10.06 -2.77
N ASN A 418 30.31 8.90 -2.30
CA ASN A 418 31.75 8.63 -2.36
C ASN A 418 32.20 8.70 -3.83
N SER A 419 33.37 9.30 -4.09
CA SER A 419 33.91 9.52 -5.44
C SER A 419 34.16 8.26 -6.28
N ASP A 420 33.85 7.08 -5.73
CA ASP A 420 33.90 5.77 -6.37
C ASP A 420 32.51 5.24 -6.80
N GLY A 421 31.43 6.01 -6.57
CA GLY A 421 30.05 5.62 -6.92
C GLY A 421 29.49 4.46 -6.07
N SER A 422 30.15 4.08 -4.98
CA SER A 422 29.87 2.82 -4.26
C SER A 422 28.91 2.93 -3.07
N SER A 423 28.35 4.11 -2.79
CA SER A 423 27.46 4.30 -1.64
C SER A 423 26.09 4.80 -2.08
N PRO A 424 25.00 4.06 -1.76
CA PRO A 424 23.64 4.49 -2.04
C PRO A 424 23.34 5.85 -1.40
N SER A 425 22.64 6.70 -2.13
CA SER A 425 22.11 7.99 -1.67
C SER A 425 20.65 8.14 -2.11
N GLY A 426 19.83 8.69 -1.22
CA GLY A 426 18.43 9.03 -1.48
C GLY A 426 17.54 7.79 -1.56
N PHE A 427 16.91 7.58 -2.70
CA PHE A 427 16.02 6.43 -2.92
C PHE A 427 16.76 5.19 -3.44
N GLU A 428 18.09 5.19 -3.40
CA GLU A 428 18.90 3.96 -3.42
C GLU A 428 19.17 3.50 -1.99
N ILE A 429 18.83 2.26 -1.70
CA ILE A 429 18.85 1.68 -0.35
C ILE A 429 19.77 0.47 -0.36
N ASP A 430 20.82 0.45 0.46
CA ASP A 430 21.55 -0.78 0.76
C ASP A 430 20.74 -1.61 1.75
N LEU A 431 20.18 -2.73 1.27
CA LEU A 431 19.30 -3.59 2.07
C LEU A 431 19.99 -4.22 3.28
N SER A 432 21.33 -4.29 3.29
CA SER A 432 22.12 -4.86 4.38
C SER A 432 22.49 -3.81 5.43
N ARG A 433 22.78 -2.58 5.00
CA ARG A 433 23.30 -1.50 5.83
C ARG A 433 22.22 -0.54 6.31
N ASP A 434 21.30 -0.16 5.43
CA ASP A 434 20.36 0.94 5.65
C ASP A 434 19.04 0.43 6.25
N THR A 435 18.74 -0.87 6.12
CA THR A 435 17.54 -1.52 6.67
C THR A 435 17.83 -2.67 7.66
N PRO A 436 18.61 -2.44 8.74
CA PRO A 436 18.90 -3.47 9.73
C PRO A 436 17.64 -3.93 10.46
N ASN A 437 17.45 -5.25 10.58
CA ASN A 437 16.27 -5.87 11.19
C ASN A 437 14.94 -5.40 10.57
N ILE A 438 14.94 -5.17 9.25
CA ILE A 438 13.73 -4.93 8.47
C ILE A 438 12.67 -6.01 8.74
N LEU A 439 11.41 -5.60 8.73
CA LEU A 439 10.28 -6.51 8.81
C LEU A 439 10.36 -7.54 7.68
N VAL A 440 10.32 -8.81 8.07
CA VAL A 440 10.36 -9.96 7.16
C VAL A 440 9.06 -10.74 7.33
N ASP A 441 8.41 -11.07 6.23
CA ASP A 441 7.32 -12.03 6.19
C ASP A 441 7.83 -13.41 6.58
N SER A 442 7.23 -14.03 7.60
CA SER A 442 7.69 -15.32 8.11
C SER A 442 7.41 -16.50 7.18
N LEU A 443 6.45 -16.37 6.26
CA LEU A 443 6.06 -17.42 5.32
C LEU A 443 6.88 -17.34 4.03
N THR A 444 7.03 -16.14 3.47
CA THR A 444 7.67 -15.93 2.17
C THR A 444 9.12 -15.47 2.26
N GLY A 445 9.56 -14.98 3.42
CA GLY A 445 10.88 -14.34 3.57
C GLY A 445 10.96 -12.95 2.95
N GLN A 446 9.85 -12.43 2.41
CA GLN A 446 9.80 -11.11 1.77
C GLN A 446 10.06 -9.99 2.78
N ARG A 447 10.80 -8.97 2.37
CA ARG A 447 11.08 -7.77 3.17
C ARG A 447 10.27 -6.59 2.66
N PHE A 448 9.89 -5.69 3.56
CA PHE A 448 8.99 -4.59 3.22
C PHE A 448 9.58 -3.21 3.49
N ILE A 449 9.58 -2.38 2.44
CA ILE A 449 9.80 -0.93 2.51
C ILE A 449 8.48 -0.25 2.16
N TYR A 450 8.26 0.95 2.67
CA TYR A 450 7.03 1.71 2.49
C TYR A 450 7.34 3.08 1.92
N LEU A 451 6.49 3.52 1.01
CA LEU A 451 6.52 4.85 0.42
C LEU A 451 5.16 5.49 0.67
N ASP A 452 5.14 6.60 1.42
CA ASP A 452 3.95 7.42 1.58
C ASP A 452 4.03 8.58 0.57
N VAL A 453 2.96 8.79 -0.20
CA VAL A 453 2.79 9.95 -1.09
C VAL A 453 1.74 10.86 -0.50
N ILE A 454 2.14 12.09 -0.18
CA ILE A 454 1.37 13.04 0.62
C ILE A 454 1.22 14.33 -0.18
N ALA A 455 -0.01 14.79 -0.39
CA ALA A 455 -0.25 16.12 -0.94
C ALA A 455 -0.19 17.19 0.17
N MET A 456 0.81 18.06 0.08
CA MET A 456 1.12 19.06 1.09
C MET A 456 0.30 20.34 0.89
N SER A 457 0.14 20.78 -0.36
CA SER A 457 -0.56 22.01 -0.74
C SER A 457 -1.01 21.97 -2.21
N GLY A 458 -1.78 22.97 -2.64
CA GLY A 458 -2.24 23.11 -4.02
C GLY A 458 -3.62 22.52 -4.28
N ALA A 459 -4.09 22.64 -5.53
CA ALA A 459 -5.39 22.18 -5.98
C ALA A 459 -5.37 21.63 -7.42
N SER A 460 -4.19 21.31 -7.97
CA SER A 460 -4.05 20.68 -9.28
C SER A 460 -3.88 19.16 -9.13
N GLU A 461 -3.99 18.42 -10.22
CA GLU A 461 -3.63 16.99 -10.25
C GLU A 461 -2.12 16.86 -10.40
N ASN A 462 -1.48 15.91 -9.74
CA ASN A 462 -0.13 15.48 -10.10
C ASN A 462 -0.15 14.00 -10.44
N ASP A 463 0.35 13.68 -11.63
CA ASP A 463 0.51 12.31 -12.09
C ASP A 463 1.89 11.79 -11.71
N PHE A 464 1.94 10.52 -11.33
CA PHE A 464 3.21 9.86 -11.13
C PHE A 464 3.09 8.36 -11.37
N GLU A 465 4.24 7.71 -11.49
CA GLU A 465 4.33 6.26 -11.44
C GLU A 465 5.54 5.85 -10.60
N ILE A 466 5.47 4.68 -9.97
CA ILE A 466 6.50 4.22 -9.04
C ILE A 466 7.01 2.86 -9.51
N TRP A 467 8.33 2.71 -9.53
CA TRP A 467 8.97 1.41 -9.76
C TRP A 467 10.04 1.15 -8.70
N ALA A 468 10.32 -0.12 -8.44
CA ALA A 468 11.39 -0.52 -7.54
C ALA A 468 12.14 -1.72 -8.11
N GLY A 469 13.46 -1.68 -8.06
CA GLY A 469 14.32 -2.72 -8.60
C GLY A 469 15.80 -2.38 -8.42
N PRO A 470 16.72 -3.12 -9.05
CA PRO A 470 18.14 -2.79 -8.95
C PRO A 470 18.46 -1.52 -9.72
N PRO A 471 19.58 -0.86 -9.41
CA PRO A 471 19.98 0.33 -10.13
C PRO A 471 20.53 -0.01 -11.53
N TYR A 472 19.87 0.50 -12.56
CA TYR A 472 20.38 0.52 -13.93
C TYR A 472 20.97 1.91 -14.21
N TYR A 473 22.21 2.02 -14.65
CA TYR A 473 22.88 3.33 -14.83
C TYR A 473 23.06 3.69 -16.31
N ASP A 474 22.73 2.77 -17.20
CA ASP A 474 22.82 2.87 -18.66
C ASP A 474 21.49 3.25 -19.32
N LEU A 475 20.43 3.42 -18.54
CA LEU A 475 19.14 3.93 -19.00
C LEU A 475 19.17 5.48 -19.11
N PRO A 476 18.42 6.10 -20.06
CA PRO A 476 18.31 7.55 -20.15
C PRO A 476 17.56 8.16 -18.96
N ALA A 477 17.94 9.37 -18.53
CA ALA A 477 17.18 10.16 -17.55
C ALA A 477 15.99 10.90 -18.16
N ASN A 478 15.92 11.03 -19.50
CA ASN A 478 14.70 11.53 -20.10
C ASN A 478 13.67 10.41 -20.15
N GLY A 479 12.47 10.67 -19.63
CA GLY A 479 11.49 9.62 -19.44
C GLY A 479 10.93 8.99 -20.69
N ASN A 480 10.82 9.78 -21.76
CA ASN A 480 10.44 9.25 -23.05
C ASN A 480 11.53 8.35 -23.65
N LEU A 481 12.78 8.79 -23.61
CA LEU A 481 13.92 8.00 -24.09
C LEU A 481 14.05 6.66 -23.36
N ARG A 482 13.90 6.66 -22.02
CA ARG A 482 13.88 5.39 -21.24
C ARG A 482 12.71 4.51 -21.67
N ASN A 483 11.51 5.06 -21.78
CA ASN A 483 10.33 4.24 -22.09
C ASN A 483 10.47 3.57 -23.47
N VAL A 484 10.98 4.29 -24.46
CA VAL A 484 11.32 3.76 -25.80
C VAL A 484 12.38 2.67 -25.72
N GLN A 485 13.52 2.93 -25.06
CA GLN A 485 14.58 1.94 -24.94
C GLN A 485 14.08 0.65 -24.26
N ARG A 486 13.33 0.79 -23.17
CA ARG A 486 12.73 -0.34 -22.45
C ARG A 486 11.80 -1.15 -23.32
N LEU A 487 10.92 -0.48 -24.07
CA LEU A 487 9.99 -1.14 -24.98
C LEU A 487 10.73 -1.86 -26.11
N ASN A 488 11.76 -1.25 -26.68
CA ASN A 488 12.56 -1.84 -27.76
C ASN A 488 13.30 -3.09 -27.31
N GLU A 489 13.88 -3.06 -26.11
CA GLU A 489 14.54 -4.25 -25.54
C GLU A 489 13.56 -5.38 -25.30
N LEU A 490 12.39 -5.08 -24.72
CA LEU A 490 11.36 -6.08 -24.47
C LEU A 490 10.86 -6.69 -25.78
N ASN A 491 10.64 -5.86 -26.81
CA ASN A 491 10.24 -6.31 -28.15
C ASN A 491 11.33 -7.16 -28.84
N ALA A 492 12.60 -6.90 -28.56
CA ALA A 492 13.72 -7.71 -29.01
C ALA A 492 13.85 -9.04 -28.24
N GLY A 493 13.02 -9.28 -27.22
CA GLY A 493 13.07 -10.46 -26.35
C GLY A 493 14.15 -10.39 -25.28
N ASN A 494 14.73 -9.20 -25.04
CA ASN A 494 15.71 -8.97 -23.99
C ASN A 494 14.98 -8.62 -22.69
N ASN A 495 15.34 -9.29 -21.59
CA ASN A 495 14.83 -8.98 -20.25
C ASN A 495 15.96 -8.41 -19.36
N THR A 496 16.70 -7.43 -19.90
CA THR A 496 17.90 -6.88 -19.27
C THR A 496 17.56 -6.07 -18.03
N TYR A 497 16.55 -5.22 -18.13
CA TYR A 497 16.07 -4.43 -17.00
C TYR A 497 14.79 -5.05 -16.45
N THR A 498 14.84 -5.45 -15.19
CA THR A 498 13.73 -6.08 -14.47
C THR A 498 13.85 -5.73 -12.99
N SER A 499 12.74 -5.75 -12.27
CA SER A 499 12.73 -5.57 -10.83
C SER A 499 13.27 -6.78 -10.05
N TYR A 500 13.51 -7.91 -10.72
CA TYR A 500 13.86 -9.20 -10.09
C TYR A 500 12.87 -9.62 -8.99
N GLY A 501 11.59 -9.29 -9.18
CA GLY A 501 10.50 -9.60 -8.26
C GLY A 501 10.27 -8.57 -7.16
N ALA A 502 11.10 -7.51 -7.07
CA ALA A 502 10.73 -6.34 -6.28
C ALA A 502 9.43 -5.75 -6.86
N THR A 503 8.41 -5.57 -6.03
CA THR A 503 7.08 -5.20 -6.50
C THR A 503 6.51 -4.07 -5.66
N VAL A 504 5.96 -3.05 -6.32
CA VAL A 504 5.31 -1.90 -5.68
C VAL A 504 3.82 -2.15 -5.60
N TYR A 505 3.28 -2.15 -4.39
CA TYR A 505 1.87 -2.35 -4.11
C TYR A 505 1.25 -1.09 -3.49
N ALA A 506 0.16 -0.57 -4.02
CA ALA A 506 -0.70 0.38 -3.33
C ALA A 506 -1.49 -0.36 -2.23
N ILE A 507 -1.60 0.20 -1.04
CA ILE A 507 -2.29 -0.46 0.09
C ILE A 507 -3.76 -0.05 0.10
N GLY A 508 -4.62 -0.95 -0.38
CA GLY A 508 -6.09 -0.88 -0.30
C GLY A 508 -6.77 0.16 -1.19
N VAL A 509 -6.07 1.22 -1.57
CA VAL A 509 -6.55 2.24 -2.50
C VAL A 509 -5.53 2.42 -3.62
N LEU A 510 -5.96 2.21 -4.86
CA LEU A 510 -5.15 2.46 -6.05
C LEU A 510 -5.64 3.74 -6.73
N PRO A 511 -4.91 4.86 -6.61
CA PRO A 511 -5.24 6.09 -7.29
C PRO A 511 -4.82 6.01 -8.76
N MET A 512 -5.75 6.26 -9.68
CA MET A 512 -5.51 6.11 -11.11
C MET A 512 -5.99 7.36 -11.86
N ASN A 513 -5.25 7.70 -12.92
CA ASN A 513 -5.64 8.62 -13.98
C ASN A 513 -5.54 7.89 -15.31
N SER A 514 -6.50 8.13 -16.19
CA SER A 514 -6.43 7.68 -17.58
C SER A 514 -6.45 8.88 -18.49
N THR A 515 -5.36 9.09 -19.21
CA THR A 515 -5.23 10.26 -20.08
C THR A 515 -5.74 10.03 -21.49
N PHE A 516 -5.93 8.77 -21.89
CA PHE A 516 -6.47 8.40 -23.19
C PHE A 516 -7.69 7.50 -23.07
N ASN A 517 -8.51 7.51 -24.13
CA ASN A 517 -9.56 6.51 -24.30
C ASN A 517 -8.91 5.20 -24.76
N ASN A 518 -8.53 4.32 -23.82
CA ASN A 518 -7.94 3.03 -24.14
C ASN A 518 -8.47 1.92 -23.24
N ARG A 519 -8.34 0.67 -23.71
CA ARG A 519 -8.55 -0.48 -22.85
C ARG A 519 -7.40 -0.56 -21.84
N VAL A 520 -7.77 -0.68 -20.58
CA VAL A 520 -6.88 -0.81 -19.44
C VAL A 520 -7.02 -2.22 -18.90
N ASP A 521 -5.89 -2.88 -18.70
CA ASP A 521 -5.79 -4.22 -18.13
C ASP A 521 -4.76 -4.16 -17.01
N ILE A 522 -5.21 -4.27 -15.77
CA ILE A 522 -4.37 -4.10 -14.58
C ILE A 522 -4.50 -5.36 -13.72
N PRO A 523 -3.38 -5.97 -13.29
CA PRO A 523 -3.42 -6.91 -12.19
C PRO A 523 -3.78 -6.13 -10.92
N LEU A 524 -4.97 -6.35 -10.35
CA LEU A 524 -5.37 -5.69 -9.11
C LEU A 524 -4.62 -6.27 -7.92
N LEU A 525 -4.83 -7.54 -7.57
CA LEU A 525 -4.12 -8.17 -6.46
C LEU A 525 -3.80 -9.64 -6.73
N TYR A 526 -2.81 -10.18 -6.02
CA TYR A 526 -2.60 -11.63 -5.97
C TYR A 526 -3.53 -12.27 -4.94
N VAL A 527 -4.22 -13.32 -5.34
CA VAL A 527 -5.12 -14.10 -4.50
C VAL A 527 -4.59 -15.52 -4.40
N GLY A 528 -4.25 -15.95 -3.18
CA GLY A 528 -3.77 -17.31 -2.94
C GLY A 528 -4.90 -18.36 -2.92
N PRO A 529 -4.58 -19.65 -3.13
CA PRO A 529 -5.58 -20.73 -3.17
C PRO A 529 -6.40 -20.87 -1.88
N GLN A 530 -5.87 -20.42 -0.73
CA GLN A 530 -6.56 -20.43 0.55
C GLN A 530 -7.83 -19.57 0.60
N PHE A 531 -8.01 -18.66 -0.36
CA PHE A 531 -9.18 -17.81 -0.47
C PHE A 531 -10.24 -18.37 -1.43
N ALA A 532 -10.06 -19.58 -1.98
CA ALA A 532 -11.08 -20.23 -2.81
C ALA A 532 -12.47 -20.22 -2.12
N GLY A 533 -13.50 -19.84 -2.87
CA GLY A 533 -14.87 -19.74 -2.37
C GLY A 533 -15.18 -18.49 -1.53
N SER A 534 -14.19 -17.64 -1.23
CA SER A 534 -14.38 -16.36 -0.52
C SER A 534 -14.78 -15.24 -1.50
N GLU A 535 -15.10 -14.05 -0.98
CA GLU A 535 -15.50 -12.90 -1.77
C GLU A 535 -14.49 -11.74 -1.64
N ILE A 536 -14.31 -11.03 -2.75
CA ILE A 536 -13.55 -9.78 -2.82
C ILE A 536 -14.55 -8.66 -3.10
N GLU A 537 -14.50 -7.62 -2.30
CA GLU A 537 -15.29 -6.41 -2.50
C GLU A 537 -14.42 -5.37 -3.20
N VAL A 538 -14.79 -5.00 -4.42
CA VAL A 538 -14.15 -3.93 -5.18
C VAL A 538 -15.11 -2.76 -5.30
N SER A 539 -14.64 -1.60 -4.88
CA SER A 539 -15.35 -0.32 -4.93
C SER A 539 -14.63 0.62 -5.90
N LEU A 540 -15.40 1.47 -6.57
CA LEU A 540 -14.90 2.45 -7.53
C LEU A 540 -15.47 3.82 -7.19
N PHE A 541 -14.61 4.82 -7.05
CA PHE A 541 -15.01 6.22 -7.01
C PHE A 541 -14.83 6.85 -8.38
N ASP A 542 -15.79 7.70 -8.76
CA ASP A 542 -15.82 8.46 -10.01
C ASP A 542 -15.93 7.60 -11.28
N PRO A 543 -17.00 6.78 -11.38
CA PRO A 543 -17.20 5.88 -12.50
C PRO A 543 -17.60 6.60 -13.78
N ASP A 544 -18.02 7.87 -13.78
CA ASP A 544 -18.35 8.55 -15.04
C ASP A 544 -17.11 8.97 -15.85
N SER A 545 -15.93 8.54 -15.40
CA SER A 545 -14.61 8.53 -16.05
C SER A 545 -14.50 7.79 -17.38
N GLY A 546 -15.58 7.79 -18.17
CA GLY A 546 -15.67 7.24 -19.51
C GLY A 546 -15.49 5.73 -19.59
N THR A 547 -15.57 5.01 -18.46
CA THR A 547 -15.34 3.57 -18.46
C THR A 547 -16.44 2.80 -19.21
N ASN A 548 -16.26 2.47 -20.49
CA ASN A 548 -17.35 1.80 -21.21
C ASN A 548 -17.52 0.35 -20.71
N PRO A 549 -18.75 -0.09 -20.38
CA PRO A 549 -19.00 -1.46 -19.96
C PRO A 549 -18.74 -2.46 -21.10
N PRO A 550 -18.48 -3.74 -20.76
CA PRO A 550 -18.42 -4.28 -19.39
C PRO A 550 -17.07 -4.00 -18.70
N ILE A 551 -17.11 -3.74 -17.39
CA ILE A 551 -15.93 -3.93 -16.52
C ILE A 551 -15.82 -5.43 -16.29
N THR A 552 -14.68 -6.02 -16.65
CA THR A 552 -14.47 -7.46 -16.59
C THR A 552 -13.43 -7.79 -15.53
N PHE A 553 -13.78 -8.69 -14.61
CA PHE A 553 -12.85 -9.26 -13.64
C PHE A 553 -12.61 -10.73 -13.96
N TYR A 554 -11.35 -11.15 -13.93
CA TYR A 554 -10.95 -12.54 -14.17
C TYR A 554 -9.65 -12.86 -13.44
N PHE A 555 -9.32 -14.14 -13.29
CA PHE A 555 -8.03 -14.56 -12.73
C PHE A 555 -7.10 -14.97 -13.87
N ASP A 556 -5.86 -14.49 -13.89
CA ASP A 556 -4.91 -14.78 -14.98
C ASP A 556 -4.48 -16.26 -15.08
N THR A 557 -4.69 -17.04 -14.01
CA THR A 557 -4.44 -18.47 -13.96
C THR A 557 -5.66 -19.32 -14.34
N VAL A 558 -6.80 -18.68 -14.61
CA VAL A 558 -8.07 -19.34 -14.97
C VAL A 558 -8.47 -18.89 -16.37
N SER A 559 -8.96 -19.81 -17.20
CA SER A 559 -9.49 -19.44 -18.51
C SER A 559 -10.68 -18.49 -18.34
N GLN A 560 -10.73 -17.41 -19.11
CA GLN A 560 -11.89 -16.50 -19.10
C GLN A 560 -13.17 -17.17 -19.61
N ASP A 561 -13.05 -18.28 -20.34
CA ASP A 561 -14.20 -19.10 -20.75
C ASP A 561 -14.78 -19.90 -19.57
N ASP A 562 -13.92 -20.28 -18.60
CA ASP A 562 -14.32 -21.03 -17.41
C ASP A 562 -14.83 -20.10 -16.30
N TYR A 563 -14.19 -18.93 -16.16
CA TYR A 563 -14.58 -17.94 -15.16
C TYR A 563 -14.19 -16.51 -15.58
N LYS A 564 -15.21 -15.64 -15.63
CA LYS A 564 -15.08 -14.18 -15.62
C LYS A 564 -16.36 -13.56 -15.07
N LEU A 565 -16.25 -12.37 -14.52
CA LEU A 565 -17.40 -11.57 -14.10
C LEU A 565 -17.43 -10.28 -14.92
N GLU A 566 -18.54 -10.08 -15.63
CA GLU A 566 -18.78 -8.89 -16.43
C GLU A 566 -19.86 -8.04 -15.78
N PHE A 567 -19.49 -6.84 -15.36
CA PHE A 567 -20.41 -5.89 -14.77
C PHE A 567 -20.82 -4.85 -15.81
N ASN A 568 -22.09 -4.91 -16.20
CA ASN A 568 -22.78 -3.85 -16.93
C ASN A 568 -23.38 -2.92 -15.88
N THR A 569 -22.62 -1.95 -15.42
CA THR A 569 -22.99 -1.10 -14.28
C THR A 569 -24.10 -0.12 -14.73
N GLN A 570 -25.35 -0.60 -14.69
CA GLN A 570 -26.53 0.11 -15.14
C GLN A 570 -26.73 1.41 -14.34
N GLY A 571 -26.71 2.56 -15.02
CA GLY A 571 -27.16 3.85 -14.47
C GLY A 571 -26.10 4.93 -14.26
N CYS A 572 -24.80 4.60 -14.31
CA CYS A 572 -23.72 5.56 -14.03
C CYS A 572 -22.82 5.94 -15.21
N TRP A 573 -23.03 5.37 -16.40
CA TRP A 573 -22.15 5.60 -17.54
C TRP A 573 -22.63 6.74 -18.44
N GLY A 574 -21.77 7.73 -18.68
CA GLY A 574 -22.00 8.77 -19.71
C GLY A 574 -23.21 9.68 -19.47
N THR A 575 -23.77 9.67 -18.26
CA THR A 575 -24.74 10.68 -17.81
C THR A 575 -24.14 11.38 -16.60
N SER A 576 -24.33 12.70 -16.48
CA SER A 576 -23.82 13.56 -15.41
C SER A 576 -24.36 13.24 -13.99
N GLY A 577 -24.90 12.03 -13.79
CA GLY A 577 -25.57 11.58 -12.58
C GLY A 577 -24.70 10.72 -11.65
N CYS A 578 -23.47 10.37 -12.05
CA CYS A 578 -22.53 9.60 -11.23
C CYS A 578 -21.11 10.17 -11.14
N ASN A 579 -20.91 11.41 -11.60
CA ASN A 579 -19.79 12.26 -11.19
C ASN A 579 -19.72 12.24 -9.67
N ASP A 580 -18.55 11.94 -9.12
CA ASP A 580 -18.26 12.04 -7.68
C ASP A 580 -19.04 11.05 -6.81
N ARG A 581 -19.45 9.92 -7.41
CA ARG A 581 -20.23 8.89 -6.75
C ARG A 581 -19.43 7.61 -6.56
N TRP A 582 -19.68 6.97 -5.43
CA TRP A 582 -19.16 5.64 -5.12
C TRP A 582 -20.02 4.54 -5.74
N VAL A 583 -19.38 3.57 -6.39
CA VAL A 583 -19.93 2.24 -6.66
C VAL A 583 -19.35 1.29 -5.62
N GLY A 584 -20.10 1.02 -4.54
CA GLY A 584 -19.53 0.52 -3.28
C GLY A 584 -18.68 1.60 -2.61
N PRO A 585 -18.95 2.00 -1.35
CA PRO A 585 -18.90 1.09 -0.20
C PRO A 585 -20.23 1.11 0.63
N PRO A 586 -20.32 0.44 1.80
CA PRO A 586 -21.55 0.39 2.60
C PRO A 586 -22.16 1.78 2.86
N GLY A 587 -23.40 1.97 2.39
CA GLY A 587 -24.12 3.26 2.45
C GLY A 587 -24.24 3.99 1.11
N SER A 588 -23.54 3.55 0.05
CA SER A 588 -23.81 3.99 -1.32
C SER A 588 -25.13 3.41 -1.84
N PRO A 589 -25.89 4.13 -2.70
CA PRO A 589 -27.05 3.55 -3.36
C PRO A 589 -26.68 2.46 -4.37
N ASP A 590 -25.41 2.41 -4.82
CA ASP A 590 -24.90 1.40 -5.73
C ASP A 590 -24.03 0.38 -4.98
N THR A 591 -24.28 -0.90 -5.24
CA THR A 591 -23.54 -2.01 -4.62
C THR A 591 -22.13 -2.10 -5.15
N ALA A 592 -21.16 -2.41 -4.27
CA ALA A 592 -19.81 -2.77 -4.66
C ALA A 592 -19.78 -3.95 -5.65
N PHE A 593 -18.71 -4.07 -6.42
CA PHE A 593 -18.44 -5.26 -7.23
C PHE A 593 -18.04 -6.42 -6.31
N ILE A 594 -18.91 -7.43 -6.21
CA ILE A 594 -18.63 -8.64 -5.44
C ILE A 594 -18.06 -9.70 -6.37
N ILE A 595 -16.79 -10.05 -6.14
CA ILE A 595 -16.04 -11.02 -6.93
C ILE A 595 -15.92 -12.30 -6.09
N LYS A 596 -16.72 -13.30 -6.44
CA LYS A 596 -16.66 -14.62 -5.79
C LYS A 596 -15.50 -15.43 -6.34
N ILE A 597 -14.48 -15.68 -5.52
CA ILE A 597 -13.30 -16.45 -5.92
C ILE A 597 -13.75 -17.88 -6.29
N PRO A 598 -13.35 -18.42 -7.45
CA PRO A 598 -13.75 -19.74 -7.87
C PRO A 598 -13.35 -20.83 -6.86
N ASP A 599 -14.15 -21.87 -6.77
CA ASP A 599 -13.84 -23.11 -6.08
C ASP A 599 -14.48 -24.28 -6.82
N LEU A 600 -14.02 -25.50 -6.55
CA LEU A 600 -14.68 -26.72 -7.03
C LEU A 600 -15.45 -27.36 -5.90
N THR A 601 -16.76 -27.11 -5.87
CA THR A 601 -17.64 -27.52 -4.77
C THR A 601 -18.69 -28.54 -5.23
N PRO A 602 -19.32 -29.30 -4.30
CA PRO A 602 -20.39 -30.24 -4.63
C PRO A 602 -21.63 -29.60 -5.28
N GLU A 603 -21.76 -28.27 -5.20
CA GLU A 603 -22.81 -27.49 -5.84
C GLU A 603 -22.63 -27.37 -7.37
N CYS A 604 -21.46 -27.75 -7.91
CA CYS A 604 -21.27 -27.84 -9.36
C CYS A 604 -22.15 -28.94 -9.97
N THR A 605 -23.12 -28.53 -10.78
CA THR A 605 -24.05 -29.46 -11.47
C THR A 605 -23.78 -29.57 -12.96
N ASP A 606 -23.25 -28.51 -13.58
CA ASP A 606 -22.84 -28.48 -14.99
C ASP A 606 -21.58 -27.60 -15.16
N PRO A 607 -20.39 -28.17 -15.37
CA PRO A 607 -19.15 -27.42 -15.55
C PRO A 607 -19.08 -26.66 -16.88
N THR A 608 -20.03 -26.85 -17.80
CA THR A 608 -20.10 -26.11 -19.07
C THR A 608 -21.00 -24.88 -19.00
N ASP A 609 -21.73 -24.68 -17.89
CA ASP A 609 -22.56 -23.52 -17.63
C ASP A 609 -21.71 -22.36 -17.06
N PRO A 610 -21.51 -21.25 -17.80
CA PRO A 610 -20.70 -20.13 -17.33
C PRO A 610 -21.22 -19.49 -16.03
N SER A 611 -22.52 -19.64 -15.74
CA SER A 611 -23.10 -19.14 -14.49
C SER A 611 -22.67 -19.94 -13.26
N GLN A 612 -22.17 -21.17 -13.46
CA GLN A 612 -21.61 -22.04 -12.41
C GLN A 612 -20.08 -21.96 -12.32
N GLY A 613 -19.43 -21.09 -13.11
CA GLY A 613 -17.97 -20.95 -13.12
C GLY A 613 -17.36 -20.73 -11.72
N ALA A 614 -18.06 -20.04 -10.82
CA ALA A 614 -17.60 -19.80 -9.45
C ALA A 614 -17.59 -21.04 -8.53
N VAL A 615 -18.30 -22.12 -8.89
CA VAL A 615 -18.39 -23.36 -8.09
C VAL A 615 -17.92 -24.61 -8.84
N CYS A 616 -17.73 -24.50 -10.15
CA CYS A 616 -17.23 -25.56 -11.02
C CYS A 616 -15.75 -25.42 -11.40
N THR A 617 -15.08 -24.33 -10.99
CA THR A 617 -13.71 -24.03 -11.42
C THR A 617 -12.75 -24.11 -10.24
N PRO A 618 -11.81 -25.08 -10.22
CA PRO A 618 -10.83 -25.17 -9.15
C PRO A 618 -9.88 -23.97 -9.19
N PHE A 619 -9.59 -23.40 -8.02
CA PHE A 619 -8.70 -22.26 -7.90
C PHE A 619 -7.41 -22.62 -7.18
N TYR A 620 -6.28 -22.42 -7.86
CA TYR A 620 -4.95 -22.71 -7.34
C TYR A 620 -4.14 -21.45 -7.00
N GLY A 621 -4.82 -20.30 -6.96
CA GLY A 621 -4.20 -18.99 -6.83
C GLY A 621 -3.95 -18.32 -8.19
N GLY A 622 -3.91 -16.99 -8.19
CA GLY A 622 -3.72 -16.18 -9.39
C GLY A 622 -3.85 -14.70 -9.09
N ARG A 623 -3.54 -13.86 -10.09
CA ARG A 623 -3.78 -12.42 -10.00
C ARG A 623 -5.21 -12.14 -10.46
N LEU A 624 -5.97 -11.44 -9.62
CA LEU A 624 -7.21 -10.83 -10.05
C LEU A 624 -6.87 -9.71 -11.03
N MET A 625 -7.33 -9.84 -12.27
CA MET A 625 -7.19 -8.87 -13.32
C MET A 625 -8.47 -8.06 -13.45
N ILE A 626 -8.34 -6.77 -13.71
CA ILE A 626 -9.45 -5.92 -14.14
C ILE A 626 -9.20 -5.44 -15.57
N ASN A 627 -10.22 -5.56 -16.40
CA ASN A 627 -10.20 -5.13 -17.78
C ASN A 627 -11.40 -4.25 -18.09
N TYR A 628 -11.15 -3.03 -18.54
CA TYR A 628 -12.18 -2.04 -18.82
C TYR A 628 -11.71 -1.03 -19.86
N GLN A 629 -12.64 -0.31 -20.48
CA GLN A 629 -12.34 0.72 -21.46
C GLN A 629 -12.32 2.08 -20.78
N ALA A 630 -11.17 2.59 -20.33
CA ALA A 630 -11.10 3.87 -19.64
C ALA A 630 -11.48 5.06 -20.53
N GLY A 631 -12.02 6.11 -19.90
CA GLY A 631 -12.16 7.43 -20.48
C GLY A 631 -10.85 8.20 -20.51
N GLY A 632 -10.80 9.24 -21.33
CA GLY A 632 -9.62 10.09 -21.49
C GLY A 632 -9.73 11.35 -20.65
N ALA A 633 -8.59 11.71 -20.04
CA ALA A 633 -8.43 12.82 -19.12
C ALA A 633 -9.38 12.70 -17.94
N ASP A 634 -9.32 11.58 -17.22
CA ASP A 634 -10.24 11.34 -16.10
C ASP A 634 -9.62 10.50 -14.98
N THR A 635 -9.97 10.84 -13.74
CA THR A 635 -9.30 10.41 -12.51
C THR A 635 -10.28 9.60 -11.67
N TYR A 636 -9.84 8.45 -11.15
CA TYR A 636 -10.70 7.57 -10.37
C TYR A 636 -9.91 6.84 -9.29
N ARG A 637 -10.61 6.24 -8.31
CA ARG A 637 -9.99 5.44 -7.24
C ARG A 637 -10.60 4.05 -7.20
N TRP A 638 -9.75 3.02 -7.26
CA TRP A 638 -10.14 1.67 -6.89
C TRP A 638 -9.90 1.48 -5.39
N VAL A 639 -10.91 1.00 -4.68
CA VAL A 639 -10.79 0.56 -3.29
C VAL A 639 -11.11 -0.92 -3.25
N VAL A 640 -10.20 -1.72 -2.71
CA VAL A 640 -10.38 -3.17 -2.69
C VAL A 640 -10.23 -3.67 -1.27
N ASN A 641 -11.23 -4.43 -0.84
CA ASN A 641 -11.24 -5.12 0.43
C ASN A 641 -11.35 -6.62 0.15
N LEU A 642 -10.45 -7.40 0.72
CA LEU A 642 -10.57 -8.85 0.76
C LEU A 642 -10.98 -9.23 2.16
N ALA A 643 -11.98 -10.10 2.29
CA ALA A 643 -12.33 -10.70 3.57
C ALA A 643 -11.15 -11.58 4.03
N THR A 644 -10.24 -11.00 4.81
CA THR A 644 -9.10 -11.71 5.38
C THR A 644 -9.43 -12.29 6.75
N GLN A 645 -8.75 -13.36 7.14
CA GLN A 645 -8.86 -13.87 8.51
C GLN A 645 -7.99 -12.99 9.43
N PRO A 646 -8.51 -12.55 10.58
CA PRO A 646 -7.68 -11.89 11.57
C PRO A 646 -6.65 -12.88 12.14
N TYR A 647 -5.61 -12.34 12.75
CA TYR A 647 -4.56 -13.11 13.39
C TYR A 647 -4.21 -12.54 14.76
N LEU A 648 -3.73 -13.39 15.67
CA LEU A 648 -3.28 -12.99 17.00
C LEU A 648 -1.93 -12.27 16.91
N ILE A 649 -1.80 -11.17 17.63
CA ILE A 649 -0.53 -10.43 17.77
C ILE A 649 0.10 -10.69 19.14
N ASP A 650 -0.70 -10.70 20.21
CA ASP A 650 -0.25 -10.83 21.60
C ASP A 650 -1.26 -11.59 22.47
#